data_AF-A0A928W7B4-F1
#
_entry.id   AF-A0A928W7B4-F1
#
_cell.length_a   1.000
_cell.length_b   1.000
_cell.length_c   1.000
_cell.angle_alpha   90.00
_cell.angle_beta   90.00
_cell.angle_gamma   90.00
#
_symmetry.space_group_name_H-M   'P 1'
#
loop_
_entity.id
_entity.type
_entity.pdbx_description
1 polymer ?
#
loop_
_entity_poly.entity_id
_entity_poly.type
_entity_poly.pdbx_seq_one_letter_code
_entity_poly.pdbx_strand_id
1 'polypeptide(L)'
;MLRRTILILLALSTIAFLSPANAWWVRWYAFAQNQLLNLLLDGGRIIGITLVLAGLLAPFEALGWWAGWYGGDERDATTLSFKPRRVVVSEVTSTAPQYIVYLDGIGKSSFKQSFRVKRFLQRLEESLPSDRTLIKNIIPYSVINLPLTIGRPLAKFWQWIERTSKLEVFILLRNMFQVAVSVDTRYGPIYNRGTAQIIIDRLLSRGYQPGSGALITLIGYSGGGQISLGAVPYIKKVLAAPIEVISLAGVISGNTEVAQTEHLYHLVGEKDRVARLTPYLFPKRWSIISWSNWNLAKSRGEISFVSLDKVGHDSFNGPLDETAILANGCNHLENTLSIILRILTREDGEEPYPAVADPIVSPKQESDYGNYIKAKFNQPSYYPITQSRSHFYLPVGEWLGRLILPDVSERSRVNGVYFEVHHAPKTERDLIGKIVYLRWSDRPDLRAYVNQVKTSIDFSQRTYESIAQGIVHPTRLNHWRQVQALESLAGARPNDDVIVALNSVELDRSGEALQHNRMVEVDKGTGGQGDGENSVVPSSEIGIYIDREPILITGKYYALVTVVELLPNNRAVVRRYNPNSQQFDGEQDTVFFPQVVPDRNGVLPATINKITESPLNKTGWYIYGAKNNQGVFTVRAIAPRVLFQLQPAKIISGLHKTKDYIHNQYWQGIEQKKGQIDSILLNPRNLPEVELIDSYREGDRLLLLHTYGGIGGNKGEFAPLDIFFGHFSFGLARVVREPITQELRFKITYAQVYTQNTTGIIAGSLDWSNYTGDRQFGWMGTRPITDIIVKLDVLDEYNFDGLRRFPLNALAYQLDRMMARYRTGDGTGATFAGPANSCVQDSCQALYQALNMTLTEIDNNPQIADWIAAHPNHPQTQRLQRLVALNKSIKDQLIPWQTRPDWVDPYQSLIGTRLADRPVTTVVNALTSWRSLLPRLANDSLAEIFLEHGASLWLLQTYQVGGWDRDIEPIAPTKLWI
;
A
#
# COMPACT_ATOMS: atom_id res chain seq x y z
N MET A 1 85.60 20.70 56.08
CA MET A 1 84.32 20.47 56.80
C MET A 1 83.58 21.76 57.17
N LEU A 2 84.25 22.82 57.63
CA LEU A 2 83.62 24.06 58.13
C LEU A 2 82.63 24.76 57.15
N ARG A 3 82.91 24.80 55.84
CA ARG A 3 81.99 25.38 54.82
C ARG A 3 80.66 24.61 54.68
N ARG A 4 80.66 23.28 54.86
CA ARG A 4 79.45 22.46 54.78
C ARG A 4 78.59 22.63 56.04
N THR A 5 79.23 22.77 57.20
CA THR A 5 78.53 23.02 58.46
C THR A 5 77.86 24.39 58.49
N ILE A 6 78.52 25.43 57.93
CA ILE A 6 77.94 26.77 57.82
C ILE A 6 76.75 26.79 56.85
N LEU A 7 76.82 26.10 55.71
CA LEU A 7 75.71 25.99 54.75
C LEU A 7 74.50 25.24 55.34
N ILE A 8 74.74 24.19 56.12
CA ILE A 8 73.67 23.42 56.78
C ILE A 8 73.04 24.26 57.90
N LEU A 9 73.82 25.00 58.69
CA LEU A 9 73.31 25.90 59.71
C LEU A 9 72.56 27.10 59.12
N LEU A 10 73.00 27.63 57.98
CA LEU A 10 72.29 28.69 57.26
C LEU A 10 70.95 28.17 56.75
N ALA A 11 70.93 27.00 56.10
CA ALA A 11 69.71 26.37 55.59
C ALA A 11 68.71 26.03 56.72
N LEU A 12 69.18 25.49 57.84
CA LEU A 12 68.34 25.21 59.01
C LEU A 12 67.82 26.49 59.65
N SER A 13 68.60 27.57 59.66
CA SER A 13 68.17 28.89 60.15
C SER A 13 67.13 29.52 59.22
N THR A 14 67.26 29.40 57.89
CA THR A 14 66.26 29.89 56.94
C THR A 14 64.95 29.11 57.03
N ILE A 15 65.02 27.78 57.25
CA ILE A 15 63.84 26.92 57.47
C ILE A 15 63.15 27.24 58.80
N ALA A 16 63.92 27.50 59.87
CA ALA A 16 63.37 27.91 61.16
C ALA A 16 62.75 29.32 61.11
N PHE A 17 63.36 30.26 60.36
CA PHE A 17 62.88 31.63 60.22
C PHE A 17 61.62 31.75 59.33
N LEU A 18 61.45 30.86 58.34
CA LEU A 18 60.27 30.82 57.46
C LEU A 18 59.14 29.90 57.98
N SER A 19 59.37 29.16 59.07
CA SER A 19 58.40 28.24 59.69
C SER A 19 57.06 28.89 60.12
N PRO A 20 57.02 30.13 60.69
CA PRO A 20 55.75 30.76 61.07
C PRO A 20 54.90 31.19 59.86
N ALA A 21 55.52 31.51 58.72
CA ALA A 21 54.82 31.88 57.49
C ALA A 21 54.19 30.65 56.78
N ASN A 22 54.76 29.46 56.99
CA ASN A 22 54.34 28.24 56.32
C ASN A 22 53.07 27.61 56.95
N ALA A 23 52.90 27.72 58.27
CA ALA A 23 51.69 27.24 58.95
C ALA A 23 50.45 28.08 58.61
N TRP A 24 50.62 29.38 58.36
CA TRP A 24 49.55 30.27 57.92
C TRP A 24 49.15 30.00 56.47
N TRP A 25 50.14 29.83 55.56
CA TRP A 25 49.90 29.55 54.14
C TRP A 25 49.24 28.18 53.89
N VAL A 26 49.66 27.13 54.62
CA VAL A 26 49.08 25.79 54.50
C VAL A 26 47.65 25.74 55.07
N ARG A 27 47.35 26.49 56.15
CA ARG A 27 45.98 26.63 56.65
C ARG A 27 45.10 27.46 55.71
N TRP A 28 45.65 28.51 55.09
CA TRP A 28 44.94 29.30 54.07
C TRP A 28 44.68 28.50 52.80
N TYR A 29 45.64 27.70 52.34
CA TYR A 29 45.51 26.81 51.19
C TYR A 29 44.54 25.65 51.45
N ALA A 30 44.60 25.01 52.62
CA ALA A 30 43.65 23.96 53.01
C ALA A 30 42.23 24.51 53.25
N PHE A 31 42.09 25.73 53.78
CA PHE A 31 40.81 26.43 53.93
C PHE A 31 40.23 26.86 52.58
N ALA A 32 41.03 27.45 51.70
CA ALA A 32 40.62 27.83 50.35
C ALA A 32 40.30 26.60 49.48
N GLN A 33 41.07 25.51 49.58
CA GLN A 33 40.83 24.27 48.84
C GLN A 33 39.56 23.55 49.33
N ASN A 34 39.30 23.50 50.64
CA ASN A 34 38.07 22.92 51.19
C ASN A 34 36.83 23.80 50.96
N GLN A 35 36.93 25.13 51.07
CA GLN A 35 35.80 26.01 50.77
C GLN A 35 35.49 26.08 49.27
N LEU A 36 36.51 26.13 48.40
CA LEU A 36 36.29 26.13 46.95
C LEU A 36 35.76 24.78 46.47
N LEU A 37 36.26 23.66 47.00
CA LEU A 37 35.74 22.32 46.70
C LEU A 37 34.31 22.14 47.22
N ASN A 38 34.01 22.58 48.44
CA ASN A 38 32.64 22.55 48.97
C ASN A 38 31.71 23.49 48.20
N LEU A 39 32.16 24.67 47.78
CA LEU A 39 31.39 25.58 46.92
C LEU A 39 31.15 24.98 45.53
N LEU A 40 32.12 24.26 44.96
CA LEU A 40 31.97 23.55 43.69
C LEU A 40 31.02 22.35 43.83
N LEU A 41 31.08 21.61 44.95
CA LEU A 41 30.18 20.49 45.24
C LEU A 41 28.76 20.97 45.54
N ASP A 42 28.59 22.02 46.35
CA ASP A 42 27.29 22.61 46.65
C ASP A 42 26.71 23.34 45.44
N GLY A 43 27.55 24.03 44.66
CA GLY A 43 27.16 24.57 43.36
C GLY A 43 26.72 23.46 42.40
N GLY A 44 27.46 22.36 42.34
CA GLY A 44 27.10 21.16 41.57
C GLY A 44 25.78 20.54 42.04
N ARG A 45 25.54 20.45 43.35
CA ARG A 45 24.29 19.98 43.95
C ARG A 45 23.12 20.91 43.63
N ILE A 46 23.30 22.22 43.78
CA ILE A 46 22.27 23.22 43.47
C ILE A 46 21.91 23.17 41.98
N ILE A 47 22.91 23.09 41.10
CA ILE A 47 22.69 22.92 39.65
C ILE A 47 21.96 21.61 39.38
N GLY A 48 22.40 20.51 40.00
CA GLY A 48 21.75 19.20 39.87
C GLY A 48 20.30 19.20 40.32
N ILE A 49 20.01 19.72 41.51
CA ILE A 49 18.64 19.86 42.05
C ILE A 49 17.80 20.76 41.14
N THR A 50 18.35 21.89 40.69
CA THR A 50 17.65 22.82 39.79
C THR A 50 17.33 22.17 38.45
N LEU A 51 18.26 21.37 37.88
CA LEU A 51 18.02 20.61 36.65
C LEU A 51 16.97 19.52 36.84
N VAL A 52 16.97 18.83 37.98
CA VAL A 52 15.94 17.83 38.31
C VAL A 52 14.57 18.50 38.45
N LEU A 53 14.48 19.61 39.19
CA LEU A 53 13.24 20.37 39.32
C LEU A 53 12.77 20.92 37.97
N ALA A 54 13.67 21.47 37.16
CA ALA A 54 13.35 21.94 35.81
C ALA A 54 12.84 20.80 34.91
N GLY A 55 13.44 19.62 34.99
CA GLY A 55 12.98 18.42 34.28
C GLY A 55 11.62 17.93 34.76
N LEU A 56 11.35 17.94 36.07
CA LEU A 56 10.04 17.58 36.65
C LEU A 56 8.94 18.57 36.28
N LEU A 57 9.28 19.85 36.13
CA LEU A 57 8.35 20.91 35.75
C LEU A 57 8.15 21.01 34.23
N ALA A 58 9.06 20.46 33.42
CA ALA A 58 8.99 20.57 31.96
C ALA A 58 7.67 20.05 31.32
N PRO A 59 7.05 18.95 31.78
CA PRO A 59 5.77 18.47 31.24
C PRO A 59 4.58 19.39 31.55
N PHE A 60 4.65 20.26 32.56
CA PHE A 60 3.49 21.07 33.00
C PHE A 60 2.97 22.00 31.90
N GLU A 61 3.82 22.44 30.98
CA GLU A 61 3.37 23.23 29.83
C GLU A 61 2.47 22.41 28.90
N ALA A 62 2.84 21.16 28.61
CA ALA A 62 2.02 20.26 27.80
C ALA A 62 0.73 19.87 28.53
N LEU A 63 0.82 19.57 29.82
CA LEU A 63 -0.33 19.23 30.67
C LEU A 63 -1.28 20.42 30.82
N GLY A 64 -0.76 21.64 30.96
CA GLY A 64 -1.57 22.85 31.05
C GLY A 64 -2.30 23.17 29.76
N TRP A 65 -1.65 22.92 28.61
CA TRP A 65 -2.32 23.00 27.31
C TRP A 65 -3.45 21.99 27.19
N TRP A 66 -3.19 20.73 27.58
CA TRP A 66 -4.21 19.67 27.56
C TRP A 66 -5.38 19.96 28.50
N ALA A 67 -5.10 20.54 29.67
CA ALA A 67 -6.10 20.95 30.65
C ALA A 67 -6.81 22.27 30.31
N GLY A 68 -6.47 22.92 29.19
CA GLY A 68 -7.09 24.17 28.74
C GLY A 68 -6.68 25.44 29.50
N TRP A 69 -5.61 25.41 30.30
CA TRP A 69 -5.17 26.52 31.15
C TRP A 69 -4.81 27.81 30.39
N TYR A 70 -4.57 27.71 29.07
CA TYR A 70 -4.08 28.82 28.25
C TYR A 70 -5.14 29.49 27.38
N GLY A 71 -6.43 29.18 27.56
CA GLY A 71 -7.57 29.94 27.01
C GLY A 71 -7.60 30.08 25.48
N GLY A 72 -8.39 29.24 24.81
CA GLY A 72 -8.77 29.43 23.41
C GLY A 72 -10.16 28.85 23.17
N ASP A 73 -11.06 29.65 22.57
CA ASP A 73 -12.49 29.36 22.32
C ASP A 73 -12.82 27.88 22.06
N GLU A 74 -13.81 27.35 22.78
CA GLU A 74 -14.61 26.12 22.54
C GLU A 74 -13.95 25.01 21.69
N ARG A 75 -12.68 24.69 21.96
CA ARG A 75 -11.96 23.61 21.28
C ARG A 75 -11.74 22.49 22.27
N ASP A 76 -12.53 21.43 22.15
CA ASP A 76 -12.36 20.19 22.92
C ASP A 76 -10.95 19.64 22.70
N ALA A 77 -10.06 19.85 23.68
CA ALA A 77 -8.69 19.31 23.67
C ALA A 77 -8.66 17.77 23.63
N THR A 78 -9.81 17.14 23.90
CA THR A 78 -10.03 15.69 23.89
C THR A 78 -10.29 15.16 22.48
N THR A 79 -11.05 15.85 21.63
CA THR A 79 -11.36 15.42 20.25
C THR A 79 -10.70 16.31 19.19
N LEU A 80 -9.78 15.74 18.41
CA LEU A 80 -9.42 16.27 17.08
C LEU A 80 -10.62 16.03 16.14
N SER A 81 -11.75 16.69 16.40
CA SER A 81 -12.94 16.60 15.57
C SER A 81 -13.04 17.84 14.69
N PHE A 82 -13.20 17.61 13.39
CA PHE A 82 -13.61 18.63 12.45
C PHE A 82 -15.03 19.10 12.84
N LYS A 83 -15.17 20.25 13.48
CA LYS A 83 -16.37 21.07 13.24
C LYS A 83 -16.15 21.72 11.88
N PRO A 84 -16.98 21.43 10.85
CA PRO A 84 -16.87 22.11 9.57
C PRO A 84 -17.24 23.58 9.79
N ARG A 85 -16.26 24.41 10.13
CA ARG A 85 -16.41 25.84 9.99
C ARG A 85 -16.57 26.04 8.49
N ARG A 86 -17.64 26.73 8.06
CA ARG A 86 -17.79 27.22 6.67
C ARG A 86 -16.54 28.04 6.33
N VAL A 87 -15.51 27.37 5.83
CA VAL A 87 -14.43 27.99 5.10
C VAL A 87 -15.10 28.36 3.80
N VAL A 88 -15.17 29.67 3.54
CA VAL A 88 -15.50 30.16 2.21
C VAL A 88 -14.56 29.44 1.27
N VAL A 89 -15.10 28.55 0.45
CA VAL A 89 -14.38 27.93 -0.66
C VAL A 89 -14.13 29.06 -1.63
N SER A 90 -13.06 29.81 -1.40
CA SER A 90 -12.41 30.50 -2.49
C SER A 90 -11.89 29.39 -3.38
N GLU A 91 -12.28 29.39 -4.66
CA GLU A 91 -11.59 28.64 -5.71
C GLU A 91 -10.14 29.13 -5.73
N VAL A 92 -9.31 28.54 -4.88
CA VAL A 92 -7.86 28.64 -4.99
C VAL A 92 -7.49 27.51 -5.93
N THR A 93 -7.15 27.89 -7.15
CA THR A 93 -6.36 27.10 -8.10
C THR A 93 -5.09 26.62 -7.37
N SER A 94 -5.18 25.47 -6.72
CA SER A 94 -4.12 24.92 -5.87
C SER A 94 -3.11 24.17 -6.74
N THR A 95 -2.20 24.91 -7.37
CA THR A 95 -0.99 24.38 -8.01
C THR A 95 0.14 24.17 -6.99
N ALA A 96 -0.13 23.55 -5.83
CA ALA A 96 0.90 23.22 -4.84
C ALA A 96 0.93 21.70 -4.53
N PRO A 97 1.66 20.89 -5.32
CA PRO A 97 1.87 19.46 -5.08
C PRO A 97 2.62 19.14 -3.77
N GLN A 98 3.39 20.08 -3.19
CA GLN A 98 4.18 19.84 -1.98
C GLN A 98 4.20 21.02 -0.98
N TYR A 99 4.05 20.70 0.30
CA TYR A 99 4.16 21.64 1.43
C TYR A 99 5.39 21.29 2.28
N ILE A 100 6.26 22.26 2.54
CA ILE A 100 7.51 22.06 3.27
C ILE A 100 7.40 22.79 4.60
N VAL A 101 7.60 22.11 5.72
CA VAL A 101 7.52 22.69 7.07
C VAL A 101 8.88 22.61 7.73
N TYR A 102 9.43 23.75 8.14
CA TYR A 102 10.72 23.79 8.83
C TYR A 102 10.56 23.92 10.36
N LEU A 103 11.15 22.98 11.10
CA LEU A 103 11.23 22.96 12.55
C LEU A 103 12.69 23.14 13.02
N ASP A 104 12.95 24.27 13.67
CA ASP A 104 14.28 24.72 14.09
C ASP A 104 14.85 23.95 15.30
N GLY A 105 16.15 24.10 15.55
CA GLY A 105 16.87 23.51 16.67
C GLY A 105 16.60 24.17 18.03
N ILE A 106 17.14 23.56 19.10
CA ILE A 106 16.85 23.91 20.51
C ILE A 106 17.30 25.32 20.95
N GLY A 107 17.97 26.10 20.11
CA GLY A 107 18.37 27.48 20.40
C GLY A 107 17.25 28.52 20.35
N LYS A 108 16.00 28.12 20.05
CA LYS A 108 14.90 29.05 19.73
C LYS A 108 14.06 29.45 20.94
N SER A 109 13.99 30.76 21.25
CA SER A 109 13.11 31.33 22.29
C SER A 109 12.00 32.22 21.74
N SER A 110 12.13 32.70 20.49
CA SER A 110 11.19 33.62 19.83
C SER A 110 11.05 33.30 18.33
N PHE A 111 10.27 34.09 17.60
CA PHE A 111 10.18 33.97 16.13
C PHE A 111 11.44 34.47 15.40
N LYS A 112 12.39 35.10 16.12
CA LYS A 112 13.66 35.53 15.55
C LYS A 112 14.53 34.29 15.27
N GLN A 113 14.84 34.08 14.01
CA GLN A 113 15.73 33.01 13.56
C GLN A 113 17.19 33.42 13.78
N SER A 114 18.07 32.44 14.04
CA SER A 114 19.51 32.70 13.99
C SER A 114 19.91 33.14 12.58
N PHE A 115 20.98 33.95 12.45
CA PHE A 115 21.46 34.44 11.15
C PHE A 115 21.63 33.32 10.13
N ARG A 116 22.20 32.19 10.55
CA ARG A 116 22.47 31.01 9.72
C ARG A 116 21.19 30.31 9.25
N VAL A 117 20.21 30.11 10.14
CA VAL A 117 18.91 29.51 9.79
C VAL A 117 18.12 30.42 8.85
N LYS A 118 18.13 31.73 9.12
CA LYS A 118 17.48 32.72 8.24
C LYS A 118 18.05 32.65 6.83
N ARG A 119 19.37 32.56 6.71
CA ARG A 119 20.07 32.47 5.43
C ARG A 119 19.80 31.16 4.70
N PHE A 120 19.79 30.03 5.43
CA PHE A 120 19.37 28.73 4.90
C PHE A 120 17.95 28.78 4.34
N LEU A 121 16.96 29.26 5.11
CA LEU A 121 15.57 29.33 4.68
C LEU A 121 15.33 30.32 3.55
N GLN A 122 16.13 31.38 3.46
CA GLN A 122 16.12 32.29 2.34
C GLN A 122 16.59 31.58 1.07
N ARG A 123 17.79 30.98 1.09
CA ARG A 123 18.34 30.28 -0.09
C ARG A 123 17.46 29.09 -0.51
N LEU A 124 16.88 28.38 0.45
CA LEU A 124 15.95 27.28 0.18
C LEU A 124 14.71 27.82 -0.55
N GLU A 125 14.07 28.88 -0.06
CA GLU A 125 12.90 29.48 -0.72
C GLU A 125 13.21 30.01 -2.12
N GLU A 126 14.38 30.64 -2.30
CA GLU A 126 14.84 31.13 -3.61
C GLU A 126 15.11 30.00 -4.62
N SER A 127 15.39 28.78 -4.14
CA SER A 127 15.71 27.61 -4.98
C SER A 127 14.53 26.65 -5.18
N LEU A 128 13.39 26.89 -4.51
CA LEU A 128 12.22 26.02 -4.62
C LEU A 128 11.38 26.42 -5.84
N PRO A 129 10.94 25.43 -6.65
CA PRO A 129 9.92 25.62 -7.66
C PRO A 129 8.63 26.27 -7.14
N SER A 130 7.87 26.93 -8.03
CA SER A 130 6.64 27.68 -7.70
C SER A 130 5.51 26.81 -7.16
N ASP A 131 5.57 25.51 -7.40
CA ASP A 131 4.61 24.50 -7.00
C ASP A 131 4.86 23.97 -5.56
N ARG A 132 5.74 24.64 -4.80
CA ARG A 132 6.14 24.23 -3.44
C ARG A 132 5.98 25.37 -2.45
N THR A 133 5.28 25.09 -1.36
CA THR A 133 5.02 26.11 -0.34
C THR A 133 5.86 25.85 0.91
N LEU A 134 6.81 26.76 1.20
CA LEU A 134 7.60 26.74 2.42
C LEU A 134 6.86 27.43 3.58
N ILE A 135 6.54 26.66 4.62
CA ILE A 135 5.90 27.12 5.84
C ILE A 135 6.96 27.43 6.89
N LYS A 136 7.01 28.70 7.28
CA LYS A 136 7.94 29.27 8.26
C LYS A 136 7.21 29.62 9.58
N ASN A 137 7.97 30.01 10.60
CA ASN A 137 7.47 30.58 11.87
C ASN A 137 6.66 29.62 12.75
N ILE A 138 7.12 28.37 12.85
CA ILE A 138 6.69 27.43 13.88
C ILE A 138 7.76 27.41 14.98
N ILE A 139 7.35 27.45 16.24
CA ILE A 139 8.22 27.26 17.41
C ILE A 139 8.05 25.82 17.89
N PRO A 140 8.95 24.87 17.55
CA PRO A 140 8.78 23.44 17.84
C PRO A 140 8.74 23.13 19.35
N TYR A 141 9.25 24.06 20.16
CA TYR A 141 9.39 23.94 21.61
C TYR A 141 8.23 24.59 22.39
N SER A 142 7.07 24.80 21.74
CA SER A 142 5.93 25.53 22.31
C SER A 142 4.60 24.96 21.78
N VAL A 143 3.85 24.24 22.62
CA VAL A 143 2.55 23.61 22.26
C VAL A 143 1.43 24.61 21.97
N ILE A 144 1.66 25.91 22.27
CA ILE A 144 0.77 27.03 21.97
C ILE A 144 1.33 27.98 20.90
N ASN A 145 2.47 27.64 20.27
CA ASN A 145 3.20 28.47 19.32
C ASN A 145 3.49 29.91 19.80
N LEU A 146 3.63 30.07 21.12
CA LEU A 146 3.87 31.36 21.76
C LEU A 146 5.35 31.51 22.14
N PRO A 147 6.00 32.66 21.86
CA PRO A 147 7.36 32.96 22.32
C PRO A 147 7.50 32.91 23.85
N LEU A 148 8.70 32.58 24.34
CA LEU A 148 8.99 32.58 25.79
C LEU A 148 8.87 33.97 26.41
N THR A 149 8.99 35.02 25.60
CA THR A 149 9.05 36.42 26.02
C THR A 149 7.70 37.12 26.12
N ILE A 150 6.59 36.47 25.76
CA ILE A 150 5.27 37.10 25.69
C ILE A 150 4.23 36.15 26.29
N GLY A 151 3.32 36.68 27.13
CA GLY A 151 2.12 35.96 27.57
C GLY A 151 2.36 34.69 28.41
N ARG A 152 3.48 34.58 29.13
CA ARG A 152 3.86 33.42 29.96
C ARG A 152 4.31 33.83 31.36
N PRO A 153 4.14 32.97 32.39
CA PRO A 153 4.87 33.11 33.65
C PRO A 153 6.37 33.21 33.37
N LEU A 154 7.06 34.15 34.03
CA LEU A 154 8.49 34.45 33.82
C LEU A 154 8.86 35.06 32.44
N ALA A 155 7.91 35.56 31.63
CA ALA A 155 8.22 36.21 30.35
C ALA A 155 9.27 37.33 30.44
N LYS A 156 9.24 38.14 31.51
CA LYS A 156 10.24 39.20 31.76
C LYS A 156 11.65 38.65 32.01
N PHE A 157 11.76 37.49 32.66
CA PHE A 157 13.03 36.80 32.87
C PHE A 157 13.60 36.30 31.54
N TRP A 158 12.76 35.72 30.68
CA TRP A 158 13.18 35.31 29.34
C TRP A 158 13.58 36.49 28.45
N GLN A 159 12.88 37.64 28.54
CA GLN A 159 13.28 38.87 27.85
C GLN A 159 14.65 39.38 28.31
N TRP A 160 14.98 39.24 29.60
CA TRP A 160 16.29 39.59 30.14
C TRP A 160 17.39 38.64 29.66
N ILE A 161 17.10 37.33 29.62
CA ILE A 161 18.00 36.32 29.04
C ILE A 161 18.25 36.60 27.55
N GLU A 162 17.21 36.88 26.75
CA GLU A 162 17.34 37.13 25.29
C GLU A 162 18.17 38.39 24.99
N ARG A 163 18.22 39.37 25.91
CA ARG A 163 19.07 40.57 25.79
C ARG A 163 20.53 40.34 26.20
N THR A 164 20.81 39.24 26.91
CA THR A 164 22.13 38.96 27.51
C THR A 164 22.73 37.72 26.83
N SER A 165 23.54 37.92 25.79
CA SER A 165 24.08 36.85 24.93
C SER A 165 24.81 35.71 25.67
N LYS A 166 25.38 35.97 26.85
CA LYS A 166 26.04 34.94 27.67
C LYS A 166 25.09 33.98 28.40
N LEU A 167 23.79 34.24 28.40
CA LEU A 167 22.78 33.46 29.15
C LEU A 167 21.88 32.60 28.25
N GLU A 168 22.15 32.53 26.94
CA GLU A 168 21.39 31.72 25.97
C GLU A 168 21.37 30.21 26.32
N VAL A 169 22.34 29.75 27.13
CA VAL A 169 22.40 28.37 27.65
C VAL A 169 21.12 27.94 28.39
N PHE A 170 20.43 28.87 29.05
CA PHE A 170 19.18 28.56 29.76
C PHE A 170 18.02 28.26 28.81
N ILE A 171 17.99 28.92 27.64
CA ILE A 171 17.01 28.63 26.58
C ILE A 171 17.29 27.24 26.00
N LEU A 172 18.56 26.94 25.73
CA LEU A 172 19.00 25.62 25.25
C LEU A 172 18.60 24.51 26.21
N LEU A 173 18.87 24.67 27.52
CA LEU A 173 18.51 23.71 28.55
C LEU A 173 17.00 23.49 28.66
N ARG A 174 16.20 24.57 28.65
CA ARG A 174 14.74 24.45 28.70
C ARG A 174 14.21 23.71 27.48
N ASN A 175 14.68 24.04 26.28
CA ASN A 175 14.24 23.40 25.04
C ASN A 175 14.69 21.94 24.95
N MET A 176 15.88 21.61 25.48
CA MET A 176 16.34 20.24 25.65
C MET A 176 15.37 19.43 26.52
N PHE A 177 14.86 20.00 27.63
CA PHE A 177 13.84 19.33 28.42
C PHE A 177 12.52 19.15 27.66
N GLN A 178 12.11 20.08 26.78
CA GLN A 178 10.93 19.88 25.94
C GLN A 178 11.11 18.74 24.91
N VAL A 179 12.32 18.59 24.36
CA VAL A 179 12.66 17.41 23.54
C VAL A 179 12.56 16.14 24.39
N ALA A 180 13.05 16.14 25.62
CA ALA A 180 12.92 15.01 26.53
C ALA A 180 11.44 14.67 26.84
N VAL A 181 10.57 15.67 27.00
CA VAL A 181 9.12 15.49 27.13
C VAL A 181 8.53 14.84 25.88
N SER A 182 8.91 15.30 24.68
CA SER A 182 8.48 14.71 23.39
C SER A 182 8.88 13.23 23.23
N VAL A 183 10.03 12.85 23.80
CA VAL A 183 10.56 11.47 23.79
C VAL A 183 9.85 10.56 24.80
N ASP A 184 9.39 11.11 25.94
CA ASP A 184 8.76 10.35 27.02
C ASP A 184 7.43 9.75 26.57
N THR A 185 7.21 8.47 26.85
CA THR A 185 6.00 7.75 26.39
C THR A 185 4.72 8.18 27.10
N ARG A 186 4.81 8.83 28.27
CA ARG A 186 3.66 9.27 29.07
C ARG A 186 3.23 10.68 28.70
N TYR A 187 4.19 11.59 28.56
CA TYR A 187 3.92 13.01 28.29
C TYR A 187 4.10 13.41 26.82
N GLY A 188 4.93 12.68 26.08
CA GLY A 188 5.21 12.93 24.67
C GLY A 188 3.98 12.93 23.78
N PRO A 189 3.00 12.01 23.93
CA PRO A 189 1.78 12.05 23.14
C PRO A 189 1.02 13.39 23.25
N ILE A 190 0.96 13.98 24.43
CA ILE A 190 0.30 15.27 24.68
C ILE A 190 1.09 16.40 23.99
N TYR A 191 2.40 16.43 24.24
CA TYR A 191 3.28 17.45 23.68
C TYR A 191 3.29 17.42 22.13
N ASN A 192 3.45 16.23 21.57
CA ASN A 192 3.53 16.00 20.13
C ASN A 192 2.21 16.32 19.43
N ARG A 193 1.07 16.03 20.06
CA ARG A 193 -0.27 16.43 19.57
C ARG A 193 -0.41 17.96 19.54
N GLY A 194 0.02 18.65 20.60
CA GLY A 194 -0.01 20.12 20.64
C GLY A 194 0.81 20.75 19.51
N THR A 195 2.01 20.24 19.27
CA THR A 195 2.85 20.69 18.15
C THR A 195 2.25 20.36 16.79
N ALA A 196 1.66 19.17 16.64
CA ALA A 196 0.98 18.78 15.41
C ALA A 196 -0.20 19.71 15.08
N GLN A 197 -0.99 20.12 16.08
CA GLN A 197 -2.09 21.08 15.88
C GLN A 197 -1.58 22.38 15.26
N ILE A 198 -0.45 22.90 15.73
CA ILE A 198 0.14 24.13 15.18
C ILE A 198 0.55 23.92 13.72
N ILE A 199 1.16 22.78 13.40
CA ILE A 199 1.57 22.45 12.04
C ILE A 199 0.33 22.35 11.13
N ILE A 200 -0.71 21.66 11.58
CA ILE A 200 -1.99 21.52 10.89
C ILE A 200 -2.63 22.88 10.63
N ASP A 201 -2.77 23.73 11.66
CA ASP A 201 -3.38 25.06 11.52
C ASP A 201 -2.62 25.91 10.48
N ARG A 202 -1.28 25.82 10.46
CA ARG A 202 -0.46 26.51 9.47
C ARG A 202 -0.63 25.96 8.06
N LEU A 203 -0.65 24.63 7.90
CA LEU A 203 -0.91 23.97 6.62
C LEU A 203 -2.27 24.38 6.04
N LEU A 204 -3.33 24.29 6.85
CA LEU A 204 -4.69 24.68 6.47
C LEU A 204 -4.75 26.18 6.12
N SER A 205 -4.12 27.05 6.89
CA SER A 205 -4.06 28.50 6.60
C SER A 205 -3.32 28.84 5.30
N ARG A 206 -2.51 27.91 4.79
CA ARG A 206 -1.74 28.04 3.54
C ARG A 206 -2.36 27.29 2.37
N GLY A 207 -3.57 26.74 2.54
CA GLY A 207 -4.33 26.12 1.46
C GLY A 207 -4.25 24.60 1.39
N TYR A 208 -3.61 23.91 2.36
CA TYR A 208 -3.60 22.45 2.37
C TYR A 208 -5.04 21.92 2.49
N GLN A 209 -5.46 21.08 1.56
CA GLN A 209 -6.76 20.42 1.60
C GLN A 209 -6.60 19.01 2.19
N PRO A 210 -7.27 18.68 3.32
CA PRO A 210 -7.26 17.32 3.87
C PRO A 210 -7.70 16.28 2.83
N GLY A 211 -6.97 15.16 2.74
CA GLY A 211 -7.24 14.10 1.78
C GLY A 211 -6.85 14.40 0.33
N SER A 212 -6.27 15.58 0.05
CA SER A 212 -5.78 15.94 -1.30
C SER A 212 -4.69 15.02 -1.82
N GLY A 213 -3.92 14.39 -0.91
CA GLY A 213 -2.74 13.59 -1.27
C GLY A 213 -1.50 14.43 -1.57
N ALA A 214 -1.54 15.75 -1.38
CA ALA A 214 -0.36 16.61 -1.51
C ALA A 214 0.69 16.25 -0.45
N LEU A 215 1.96 16.16 -0.88
CA LEU A 215 3.08 15.72 -0.03
C LEU A 215 3.44 16.78 1.00
N ILE A 216 3.62 16.37 2.26
CA ILE A 216 4.14 17.23 3.33
C ILE A 216 5.56 16.77 3.66
N THR A 217 6.55 17.66 3.57
CA THR A 217 7.92 17.37 4.00
C THR A 217 8.26 18.18 5.25
N LEU A 218 8.53 17.49 6.36
CA LEU A 218 8.98 18.10 7.61
C LEU A 218 10.51 18.13 7.67
N ILE A 219 11.11 19.31 7.67
CA ILE A 219 12.56 19.50 7.85
C ILE A 219 12.82 19.85 9.32
N GLY A 220 13.40 18.92 10.09
CA GLY A 220 13.72 19.12 11.50
C GLY A 220 15.22 19.24 11.74
N TYR A 221 15.67 20.35 12.33
CA TYR A 221 17.08 20.56 12.71
C TYR A 221 17.34 20.18 14.17
N SER A 222 18.35 19.35 14.44
CA SER A 222 18.74 18.91 15.80
C SER A 222 17.54 18.33 16.58
N GLY A 223 17.18 18.88 17.74
CA GLY A 223 15.99 18.48 18.50
C GLY A 223 14.67 18.61 17.72
N GLY A 224 14.62 19.48 16.69
CA GLY A 224 13.49 19.62 15.79
C GLY A 224 13.19 18.34 15.01
N GLY A 225 14.18 17.48 14.76
CA GLY A 225 13.97 16.17 14.12
C GLY A 225 13.09 15.23 14.96
N GLN A 226 13.29 15.21 16.28
CA GLN A 226 12.42 14.44 17.21
C GLN A 226 11.01 15.01 17.25
N ILE A 227 10.87 16.35 17.26
CA ILE A 227 9.56 17.00 17.27
C ILE A 227 8.81 16.73 15.95
N SER A 228 9.49 16.80 14.80
CA SER A 228 8.92 16.44 13.49
C SER A 228 8.34 15.04 13.53
N LEU A 229 9.15 14.04 13.90
CA LEU A 229 8.71 12.64 13.96
C LEU A 229 7.60 12.40 15.00
N GLY A 230 7.65 13.10 16.13
CA GLY A 230 6.60 13.03 17.14
C GLY A 230 5.23 13.52 16.62
N ALA A 231 5.23 14.54 15.76
CA ALA A 231 4.01 15.13 15.23
C ALA A 231 3.36 14.31 14.10
N VAL A 232 4.14 13.50 13.37
CA VAL A 232 3.70 12.74 12.18
C VAL A 232 2.37 11.98 12.39
N PRO A 233 2.18 11.15 13.44
CA PRO A 233 0.97 10.35 13.58
C PRO A 233 -0.30 11.20 13.68
N TYR A 234 -0.20 12.37 14.31
CA TYR A 234 -1.33 13.27 14.49
C TYR A 234 -1.64 14.05 13.21
N ILE A 235 -0.60 14.51 12.49
CA ILE A 235 -0.78 15.18 11.20
C ILE A 235 -1.41 14.20 10.20
N LYS A 236 -0.89 12.97 10.10
CA LYS A 236 -1.36 11.96 9.15
C LYS A 236 -2.81 11.58 9.45
N LYS A 237 -3.17 11.38 10.72
CA LYS A 237 -4.55 11.09 11.15
C LYS A 237 -5.54 12.19 10.81
N VAL A 238 -5.15 13.47 10.90
CA VAL A 238 -6.07 14.60 10.67
C VAL A 238 -6.15 15.00 9.20
N LEU A 239 -5.01 15.03 8.51
CA LEU A 239 -4.92 15.54 7.14
C LEU A 239 -4.97 14.46 6.07
N ALA A 240 -4.87 13.18 6.45
CA ALA A 240 -4.79 12.06 5.51
C ALA A 240 -3.66 12.25 4.46
N ALA A 241 -2.53 12.82 4.91
CA ALA A 241 -1.47 13.32 4.07
C ALA A 241 -0.28 12.33 3.95
N PRO A 242 0.36 12.18 2.79
CA PRO A 242 1.70 11.60 2.72
C PRO A 242 2.70 12.54 3.39
N ILE A 243 3.54 12.01 4.28
CA ILE A 243 4.51 12.81 5.06
C ILE A 243 5.91 12.22 4.95
N GLU A 244 6.86 13.02 4.48
CA GLU A 244 8.30 12.74 4.53
C GLU A 244 8.97 13.57 5.63
N VAL A 245 10.07 13.06 6.18
CA VAL A 245 10.85 13.79 7.18
C VAL A 245 12.31 13.89 6.74
N ILE A 246 12.85 15.10 6.72
CA ILE A 246 14.28 15.37 6.58
C ILE A 246 14.80 15.79 7.95
N SER A 247 15.53 14.89 8.59
CA SER A 247 16.19 15.12 9.87
C SER A 247 17.62 15.63 9.64
N LEU A 248 17.84 16.94 9.78
CA LEU A 248 19.15 17.56 9.67
C LEU A 248 19.87 17.56 11.03
N ALA A 249 20.99 16.83 11.15
CA ALA A 249 21.74 16.66 12.39
C ALA A 249 20.83 16.25 13.58
N GLY A 250 19.78 15.47 13.30
CA GLY A 250 18.69 15.27 14.24
C GLY A 250 19.03 14.38 15.43
N VAL A 251 18.44 14.67 16.59
CA VAL A 251 18.55 13.85 17.80
C VAL A 251 17.26 13.05 17.97
N ILE A 252 17.23 11.82 17.45
CA ILE A 252 16.01 10.99 17.39
C ILE A 252 16.11 9.82 18.37
N SER A 253 15.11 9.68 19.23
CA SER A 253 15.04 8.63 20.24
C SER A 253 14.72 7.23 19.70
N GLY A 254 14.03 7.16 18.56
CA GLY A 254 13.48 5.90 18.03
C GLY A 254 12.18 5.45 18.69
N ASN A 255 11.63 6.22 19.63
CA ASN A 255 10.31 5.98 20.22
C ASN A 255 9.16 6.42 19.32
N THR A 256 9.44 7.22 18.30
CA THR A 256 8.46 7.75 17.34
C THR A 256 8.12 6.72 16.26
N GLU A 257 6.91 6.78 15.74
CA GLU A 257 6.39 5.90 14.68
C GLU A 257 6.97 6.27 13.31
N VAL A 258 8.27 6.02 13.10
CA VAL A 258 8.94 6.28 11.80
C VAL A 258 8.24 5.52 10.66
N ALA A 259 7.70 4.34 10.94
CA ALA A 259 6.98 3.51 9.97
C ALA A 259 5.66 4.11 9.45
N GLN A 260 5.24 5.27 9.95
CA GLN A 260 4.11 6.02 9.41
C GLN A 260 4.55 7.13 8.43
N THR A 261 5.85 7.40 8.31
CA THR A 261 6.38 8.31 7.29
C THR A 261 6.49 7.59 5.95
N GLU A 262 6.36 8.34 4.85
CA GLU A 262 6.69 7.82 3.51
C GLU A 262 8.17 7.53 3.38
N HIS A 263 9.00 8.36 4.04
CA HIS A 263 10.43 8.16 4.16
C HIS A 263 11.04 9.07 5.23
N LEU A 264 12.10 8.61 5.89
CA LEU A 264 12.95 9.41 6.76
C LEU A 264 14.37 9.55 6.18
N TYR A 265 14.74 10.77 5.82
CA TYR A 265 16.10 11.13 5.47
C TYR A 265 16.84 11.64 6.71
N HIS A 266 17.79 10.87 7.22
CA HIS A 266 18.60 11.24 8.38
C HIS A 266 19.98 11.74 7.93
N LEU A 267 20.13 13.06 7.84
CA LEU A 267 21.34 13.74 7.39
C LEU A 267 22.26 14.02 8.58
N VAL A 268 23.45 13.41 8.60
CA VAL A 268 24.39 13.54 9.73
C VAL A 268 25.83 13.73 9.23
N GLY A 269 26.56 14.64 9.86
CA GLY A 269 27.98 14.85 9.57
C GLY A 269 28.90 13.90 10.33
N GLU A 270 30.05 13.56 9.75
CA GLU A 270 31.08 12.71 10.35
C GLU A 270 31.77 13.33 11.57
N LYS A 271 31.63 14.65 11.81
CA LYS A 271 32.17 15.28 13.02
C LYS A 271 31.08 15.63 14.02
N ASP A 272 29.83 15.26 13.74
CA ASP A 272 28.71 15.45 14.66
C ASP A 272 28.79 14.47 15.83
N ARG A 273 29.30 14.94 16.97
CA ARG A 273 29.40 14.13 18.19
C ARG A 273 28.04 13.89 18.85
N VAL A 274 27.10 14.82 18.72
CA VAL A 274 25.80 14.74 19.39
C VAL A 274 24.92 13.69 18.71
N ALA A 275 24.81 13.75 17.38
CA ALA A 275 24.08 12.74 16.61
C ALA A 275 24.72 11.35 16.73
N ARG A 276 26.06 11.26 16.80
CA ARG A 276 26.77 9.99 17.03
C ARG A 276 26.53 9.38 18.41
N LEU A 277 26.37 10.21 19.46
CA LEU A 277 26.06 9.72 20.80
C LEU A 277 24.59 9.28 20.95
N THR A 278 23.70 9.81 20.11
CA THR A 278 22.25 9.58 20.19
C THR A 278 21.84 8.09 20.19
N PRO A 279 22.32 7.21 19.28
CA PRO A 279 22.00 5.78 19.34
C PRO A 279 22.34 5.09 20.66
N TYR A 280 23.37 5.54 21.39
CA TYR A 280 23.78 4.92 22.65
C TYR A 280 22.87 5.34 23.81
N LEU A 281 22.34 6.56 23.78
CA LEU A 281 21.49 7.10 24.84
C LEU A 281 20.07 6.50 24.84
N PHE A 282 19.58 6.05 23.68
CA PHE A 282 18.20 5.60 23.53
C PHE A 282 18.14 4.10 23.23
N PRO A 283 17.69 3.24 24.17
CA PRO A 283 17.65 1.80 23.99
C PRO A 283 16.88 1.34 22.74
N LYS A 284 15.83 2.07 22.32
CA LYS A 284 15.07 1.77 21.10
C LYS A 284 15.88 1.97 19.81
N ARG A 285 17.07 2.56 19.86
CA ARG A 285 18.00 2.66 18.72
C ARG A 285 19.02 1.51 18.71
N TRP A 286 19.06 0.66 19.75
CA TRP A 286 20.03 -0.42 19.86
C TRP A 286 19.63 -1.59 18.96
N SER A 287 20.56 -2.12 18.18
CA SER A 287 20.30 -3.19 17.20
C SER A 287 19.74 -4.48 17.81
N ILE A 288 20.00 -4.73 19.11
CA ILE A 288 19.46 -5.90 19.83
C ILE A 288 17.94 -5.82 20.03
N ILE A 289 17.35 -4.62 20.00
CA ILE A 289 15.90 -4.42 20.12
C ILE A 289 15.31 -4.32 18.71
N SER A 290 15.34 -5.43 17.97
CA SER A 290 14.91 -5.48 16.56
C SER A 290 13.45 -5.05 16.35
N TRP A 291 12.59 -5.27 17.33
CA TRP A 291 11.15 -4.93 17.30
C TRP A 291 10.83 -3.48 17.68
N SER A 292 11.85 -2.62 17.84
CA SER A 292 11.62 -1.17 18.01
C SER A 292 11.15 -0.54 16.69
N ASN A 293 10.31 0.50 16.76
CA ASN A 293 9.83 1.22 15.57
C ASN A 293 11.00 1.69 14.68
N TRP A 294 12.09 2.14 15.30
CA TRP A 294 13.30 2.55 14.59
C TRP A 294 13.97 1.40 13.80
N ASN A 295 14.25 0.28 14.46
CA ASN A 295 14.93 -0.84 13.80
C ASN A 295 14.04 -1.55 12.78
N LEU A 296 12.74 -1.58 13.03
CA LEU A 296 11.75 -2.07 12.06
C LEU A 296 11.77 -1.22 10.80
N ALA A 297 11.61 0.10 10.94
CA ALA A 297 11.64 1.03 9.82
C ALA A 297 12.97 0.94 9.05
N LYS A 298 14.09 0.84 9.77
CA LYS A 298 15.40 0.60 9.17
C LYS A 298 15.45 -0.70 8.35
N SER A 299 14.92 -1.80 8.88
CA SER A 299 14.94 -3.10 8.18
C SER A 299 14.01 -3.14 6.95
N ARG A 300 12.98 -2.30 6.94
CA ARG A 300 12.00 -2.17 5.85
C ARG A 300 12.48 -1.24 4.73
N GLY A 301 13.59 -0.53 4.91
CA GLY A 301 14.09 0.44 3.94
C GLY A 301 13.45 1.83 4.04
N GLU A 302 12.80 2.16 5.15
CA GLU A 302 12.08 3.43 5.33
C GLU A 302 12.98 4.58 5.84
N ILE A 303 14.27 4.30 6.10
CA ILE A 303 15.23 5.27 6.65
C ILE A 303 16.50 5.30 5.80
N SER A 304 16.78 6.45 5.20
CA SER A 304 18.06 6.74 4.54
C SER A 304 19.01 7.48 5.46
N PHE A 305 20.23 6.98 5.58
CA PHE A 305 21.31 7.65 6.30
C PHE A 305 22.18 8.40 5.28
N VAL A 306 22.11 9.72 5.30
CA VAL A 306 22.80 10.58 4.33
C VAL A 306 23.96 11.29 5.02
N SER A 307 25.17 11.14 4.47
CA SER A 307 26.36 11.81 5.01
C SER A 307 26.36 13.29 4.61
N LEU A 308 26.72 14.16 5.55
CA LEU A 308 27.06 15.57 5.28
C LEU A 308 28.58 15.78 5.16
N ASP A 309 29.38 14.72 5.02
CA ASP A 309 30.85 14.73 5.08
C ASP A 309 31.38 15.22 6.44
N LYS A 310 32.53 15.91 6.46
CA LYS A 310 33.28 16.35 7.66
C LYS A 310 32.62 17.52 8.41
N VAL A 311 31.30 17.50 8.53
CA VAL A 311 30.43 18.50 9.17
C VAL A 311 30.18 18.15 10.65
N GLY A 312 30.12 19.18 11.51
CA GLY A 312 29.79 19.10 12.95
C GLY A 312 28.28 19.18 13.24
N HIS A 313 27.90 19.38 14.51
CA HIS A 313 26.48 19.37 14.94
C HIS A 313 25.78 20.73 14.75
N ASP A 314 26.34 21.77 15.35
CA ASP A 314 25.74 23.09 15.44
C ASP A 314 26.78 24.20 15.40
N SER A 315 26.31 25.41 15.10
CA SER A 315 27.15 26.61 15.10
C SER A 315 28.38 26.44 14.18
N PHE A 316 29.58 26.83 14.63
CA PHE A 316 30.81 26.79 13.83
C PHE A 316 31.15 25.35 13.37
N ASN A 317 31.45 25.19 12.08
CA ASN A 317 31.58 23.90 11.38
C ASN A 317 30.29 23.04 11.33
N GLY A 318 29.13 23.55 11.75
CA GLY A 318 27.85 22.86 11.63
C GLY A 318 27.29 22.82 10.20
N PRO A 319 26.09 22.22 9.99
CA PRO A 319 25.51 22.05 8.66
C PRO A 319 25.11 23.35 7.96
N LEU A 320 24.82 24.40 8.74
CA LEU A 320 24.37 25.69 8.22
C LEU A 320 25.50 26.75 8.21
N ASP A 321 26.77 26.30 8.20
CA ASP A 321 27.94 27.19 8.17
C ASP A 321 28.30 27.63 6.75
N GLU A 322 28.38 28.93 6.50
CA GLU A 322 28.76 29.51 5.20
C GLU A 322 30.28 29.67 5.03
N THR A 323 31.05 29.54 6.11
CA THR A 323 32.49 29.83 6.14
C THR A 323 33.34 28.58 6.14
N ALA A 324 32.82 27.47 6.67
CA ALA A 324 33.51 26.19 6.69
C ALA A 324 33.46 25.53 5.30
N ILE A 325 34.63 25.16 4.78
CA ILE A 325 34.80 24.60 3.43
C ILE A 325 35.11 23.10 3.51
N LEU A 326 34.40 22.32 2.69
CA LEU A 326 34.63 20.89 2.51
C LEU A 326 35.76 20.62 1.51
N ALA A 327 36.24 19.38 1.46
CA ALA A 327 37.33 18.99 0.55
C ALA A 327 36.99 19.18 -0.94
N ASN A 328 35.70 19.19 -1.28
CA ASN A 328 35.20 19.44 -2.64
C ASN A 328 35.10 20.94 -3.01
N GLY A 329 35.48 21.85 -2.10
CA GLY A 329 35.45 23.30 -2.32
C GLY A 329 34.12 23.99 -2.00
N CYS A 330 33.03 23.23 -1.78
CA CYS A 330 31.75 23.79 -1.34
C CYS A 330 31.78 24.17 0.14
N ASN A 331 31.05 25.23 0.52
CA ASN A 331 30.80 25.46 1.95
C ASN A 331 29.75 24.48 2.51
N HIS A 332 29.70 24.35 3.84
CA HIS A 332 28.79 23.40 4.49
C HIS A 332 27.30 23.69 4.18
N LEU A 333 26.92 24.98 4.14
CA LEU A 333 25.55 25.39 3.79
C LEU A 333 25.17 24.96 2.37
N GLU A 334 26.05 25.18 1.39
CA GLU A 334 25.85 24.78 -0.01
C GLU A 334 25.71 23.27 -0.16
N ASN A 335 26.57 22.50 0.52
CA ASN A 335 26.47 21.04 0.52
C ASN A 335 25.15 20.56 1.16
N THR A 336 24.75 21.18 2.27
CA THR A 336 23.48 20.83 2.94
C THR A 336 22.27 21.20 2.07
N LEU A 337 22.30 22.37 1.43
CA LEU A 337 21.25 22.81 0.52
C LEU A 337 21.16 21.93 -0.72
N SER A 338 22.28 21.53 -1.32
CA SER A 338 22.26 20.67 -2.51
C SER A 338 21.62 19.31 -2.22
N ILE A 339 21.95 18.69 -1.08
CA ILE A 339 21.34 17.43 -0.63
C ILE A 339 19.83 17.59 -0.38
N ILE A 340 19.43 18.63 0.36
CA ILE A 340 18.02 18.88 0.69
C ILE A 340 17.22 19.20 -0.57
N LEU A 341 17.74 20.06 -1.46
CA LEU A 341 17.10 20.39 -2.71
C LEU A 341 16.97 19.15 -3.58
N ARG A 342 18.00 18.30 -3.66
CA ARG A 342 17.93 17.04 -4.41
C ARG A 342 16.80 16.13 -3.90
N ILE A 343 16.63 15.99 -2.58
CA ILE A 343 15.53 15.24 -1.96
C ILE A 343 14.18 15.88 -2.29
N LEU A 344 14.08 17.21 -2.17
CA LEU A 344 12.83 17.89 -2.41
C LEU A 344 12.47 17.79 -3.89
N THR A 345 13.35 18.23 -4.79
CA THR A 345 13.06 18.45 -6.21
C THR A 345 12.87 17.16 -6.99
N ARG A 346 13.78 16.20 -6.81
CA ARG A 346 13.83 14.93 -7.57
C ARG A 346 13.63 15.19 -9.07
N GLU A 347 14.44 16.09 -9.64
CA GLU A 347 14.30 16.54 -11.04
C GLU A 347 14.27 15.39 -12.07
N ASP A 348 14.95 14.29 -11.77
CA ASP A 348 15.00 13.08 -12.59
C ASP A 348 13.94 12.02 -12.21
N GLY A 349 13.10 12.29 -11.20
CA GLY A 349 12.02 11.42 -10.76
C GLY A 349 12.43 10.24 -9.88
N GLU A 350 13.73 10.01 -9.71
CA GLU A 350 14.30 8.88 -8.96
C GLU A 350 14.54 9.22 -7.48
N GLU A 351 14.66 8.18 -6.65
CA GLU A 351 15.09 8.34 -5.25
C GLU A 351 16.58 8.67 -5.17
N PRO A 352 16.98 9.89 -4.75
CA PRO A 352 18.40 10.27 -4.73
C PRO A 352 19.23 9.57 -3.65
N TYR A 353 18.60 9.11 -2.56
CA TYR A 353 19.29 8.47 -1.44
C TYR A 353 18.50 7.23 -0.99
N PRO A 354 18.56 6.10 -1.70
CA PRO A 354 17.85 4.89 -1.31
C PRO A 354 18.39 4.33 0.01
N ALA A 355 17.50 3.81 0.86
CA ALA A 355 17.87 3.29 2.18
C ALA A 355 18.72 2.01 2.10
N VAL A 356 18.45 1.19 1.09
CA VAL A 356 19.21 0.00 0.73
C VAL A 356 19.74 0.24 -0.67
N ALA A 357 21.06 0.20 -0.84
CA ALA A 357 21.65 0.26 -2.17
C ALA A 357 21.19 -0.96 -2.97
N ASP A 358 20.86 -0.78 -4.25
CA ASP A 358 20.54 -1.87 -5.16
C ASP A 358 21.69 -2.89 -5.16
N PRO A 359 21.51 -4.07 -4.52
CA PRO A 359 22.52 -5.08 -4.59
C PRO A 359 22.53 -5.60 -6.04
N ILE A 360 23.70 -5.99 -6.54
CA ILE A 360 23.77 -6.79 -7.77
C ILE A 360 23.18 -8.17 -7.42
N VAL A 361 21.86 -8.30 -7.47
CA VAL A 361 21.15 -9.55 -7.22
C VAL A 361 20.93 -10.22 -8.57
N SER A 362 21.86 -11.07 -8.98
CA SER A 362 21.54 -12.07 -9.99
C SER A 362 20.65 -13.12 -9.34
N PRO A 363 19.43 -13.39 -9.86
CA PRO A 363 18.59 -14.43 -9.30
C PRO A 363 19.35 -15.76 -9.33
N LYS A 364 19.44 -16.43 -8.19
CA LYS A 364 20.07 -17.76 -8.11
C LYS A 364 19.26 -18.80 -8.86
N GLN A 365 17.96 -18.54 -9.00
CA GLN A 365 17.01 -19.38 -9.71
C GLN A 365 16.12 -18.51 -10.59
N GLU A 366 15.93 -18.92 -11.85
CA GLU A 366 15.02 -18.24 -12.77
C GLU A 366 13.57 -18.39 -12.31
N SER A 367 12.76 -17.34 -12.50
CA SER A 367 11.32 -17.39 -12.21
C SER A 367 10.57 -18.20 -13.27
N ASP A 368 9.43 -18.81 -12.89
CA ASP A 368 8.59 -19.52 -13.87
C ASP A 368 8.06 -18.52 -14.91
N TYR A 369 7.67 -17.32 -14.48
CA TYR A 369 7.35 -16.20 -15.36
C TYR A 369 8.46 -15.93 -16.38
N GLY A 370 9.71 -15.74 -15.92
CA GLY A 370 10.86 -15.47 -16.78
C GLY A 370 11.11 -16.58 -17.80
N ASN A 371 10.90 -17.83 -17.39
CA ASN A 371 10.98 -18.98 -18.30
C ASN A 371 9.82 -18.98 -19.32
N TYR A 372 8.58 -18.70 -18.87
CA TYR A 372 7.38 -18.75 -19.72
C TYR A 372 7.42 -17.69 -20.82
N ILE A 373 7.82 -16.46 -20.50
CA ILE A 373 7.85 -15.37 -21.48
C ILE A 373 8.87 -15.58 -22.61
N LYS A 374 9.81 -16.54 -22.49
CA LYS A 374 10.71 -16.92 -23.60
C LYS A 374 9.94 -17.50 -24.78
N ALA A 375 8.80 -18.14 -24.52
CA ALA A 375 7.96 -18.66 -25.58
C ALA A 375 7.17 -17.51 -26.23
N LYS A 376 7.37 -17.32 -27.54
CA LYS A 376 6.82 -16.16 -28.28
C LYS A 376 5.31 -15.96 -28.08
N PHE A 377 4.52 -17.03 -27.99
CA PHE A 377 3.07 -16.94 -27.83
C PHE A 377 2.62 -16.35 -26.47
N ASN A 378 3.51 -16.25 -25.49
CA ASN A 378 3.30 -15.54 -24.22
C ASN A 378 3.59 -14.03 -24.33
N GLN A 379 4.21 -13.57 -25.41
CA GLN A 379 4.58 -12.16 -25.60
C GLN A 379 3.48 -11.40 -26.37
N PRO A 380 3.09 -10.18 -25.94
CA PRO A 380 2.07 -9.39 -26.65
C PRO A 380 2.39 -9.14 -28.13
N SER A 381 3.68 -8.95 -28.47
CA SER A 381 4.17 -8.68 -29.82
C SER A 381 3.97 -9.83 -30.82
N TYR A 382 3.66 -11.05 -30.35
CA TYR A 382 3.34 -12.18 -31.21
C TYR A 382 1.99 -12.04 -31.92
N TYR A 383 1.11 -11.17 -31.42
CA TYR A 383 -0.23 -10.95 -31.93
C TYR A 383 -0.34 -9.57 -32.58
N PRO A 384 -0.65 -9.47 -33.89
CA PRO A 384 -0.94 -8.19 -34.52
C PRO A 384 -2.00 -7.39 -33.74
N ILE A 385 -1.84 -6.08 -33.66
CA ILE A 385 -2.86 -5.23 -33.02
C ILE A 385 -4.08 -5.14 -33.92
N THR A 386 -3.89 -4.72 -35.17
CA THR A 386 -4.94 -4.70 -36.20
C THR A 386 -5.17 -6.12 -36.70
N GLN A 387 -6.37 -6.65 -36.47
CA GLN A 387 -6.78 -7.96 -36.98
C GLN A 387 -8.12 -7.85 -37.69
N SER A 388 -8.30 -8.64 -38.76
CA SER A 388 -9.59 -8.75 -39.43
C SER A 388 -10.61 -9.37 -38.46
N ARG A 389 -11.66 -8.61 -38.12
CA ARG A 389 -12.77 -9.14 -37.32
C ARG A 389 -13.49 -10.19 -38.14
N SER A 390 -13.51 -11.42 -37.62
CA SER A 390 -14.39 -12.46 -38.10
C SER A 390 -15.65 -12.43 -37.25
N HIS A 391 -16.84 -12.59 -37.84
CA HIS A 391 -18.09 -12.68 -37.08
C HIS A 391 -18.11 -13.86 -36.08
N PHE A 392 -17.18 -14.80 -36.25
CA PHE A 392 -17.07 -16.02 -35.46
C PHE A 392 -16.15 -15.91 -34.23
N TYR A 393 -15.34 -14.86 -34.13
CA TYR A 393 -14.46 -14.60 -32.99
C TYR A 393 -14.88 -13.27 -32.35
N LEU A 394 -15.52 -13.36 -31.19
CA LEU A 394 -16.07 -12.19 -30.49
C LEU A 394 -15.03 -11.58 -29.55
N PRO A 395 -14.99 -10.25 -29.38
CA PRO A 395 -14.10 -9.63 -28.42
C PRO A 395 -14.47 -10.02 -26.98
N VAL A 396 -13.46 -10.17 -26.11
CA VAL A 396 -13.68 -10.51 -24.69
C VAL A 396 -14.33 -9.35 -23.90
N GLY A 397 -14.16 -8.12 -24.39
CA GLY A 397 -14.75 -6.91 -23.84
C GLY A 397 -14.70 -5.76 -24.85
N GLU A 398 -15.40 -4.68 -24.55
CA GLU A 398 -15.50 -3.52 -25.45
C GLU A 398 -14.17 -2.77 -25.56
N TRP A 399 -13.49 -2.51 -24.43
CA TRP A 399 -12.19 -1.88 -24.36
C TRP A 399 -11.14 -2.88 -23.88
N LEU A 400 -10.22 -3.25 -24.77
CA LEU A 400 -9.14 -4.18 -24.47
C LEU A 400 -7.81 -3.54 -24.85
N GLY A 401 -6.79 -3.77 -24.04
CA GLY A 401 -5.46 -3.25 -24.36
C GLY A 401 -4.39 -3.67 -23.37
N ARG A 402 -3.19 -3.18 -23.64
CA ARG A 402 -1.99 -3.44 -22.84
C ARG A 402 -1.68 -2.23 -21.98
N LEU A 403 -1.47 -2.46 -20.70
CA LEU A 403 -0.93 -1.45 -19.81
C LEU A 403 0.56 -1.30 -20.06
N ILE A 404 1.02 -0.06 -20.18
CA ILE A 404 2.42 0.30 -20.32
C ILE A 404 2.76 1.27 -19.19
N LEU A 405 3.74 0.89 -18.38
CA LEU A 405 4.25 1.76 -17.33
C LEU A 405 5.03 2.92 -17.99
N PRO A 406 4.71 4.20 -17.70
CA PRO A 406 5.47 5.32 -18.23
C PRO A 406 6.89 5.34 -17.68
N ASP A 407 7.83 6.00 -18.36
CA ASP A 407 9.12 6.29 -17.73
C ASP A 407 8.94 7.27 -16.56
N VAL A 408 9.84 7.22 -15.58
CA VAL A 408 9.73 8.01 -14.35
C VAL A 408 9.61 9.52 -14.63
N SER A 409 10.31 10.01 -15.66
CA SER A 409 10.29 11.42 -16.09
C SER A 409 8.98 11.84 -16.77
N GLU A 410 8.18 10.90 -17.24
CA GLU A 410 6.90 11.16 -17.91
C GLU A 410 5.71 11.10 -16.96
N ARG A 411 5.90 10.57 -15.74
CA ARG A 411 4.82 10.30 -14.77
C ARG A 411 3.94 11.50 -14.47
N SER A 412 4.53 12.69 -14.28
CA SER A 412 3.79 13.92 -13.98
C SER A 412 2.85 14.32 -15.13
N ARG A 413 3.29 14.13 -16.38
CA ARG A 413 2.50 14.39 -17.59
C ARG A 413 1.43 13.33 -17.81
N VAL A 414 1.77 12.06 -17.62
CA VAL A 414 0.85 10.93 -17.83
C VAL A 414 -0.24 10.90 -16.76
N ASN A 415 0.11 11.16 -15.49
CA ASN A 415 -0.78 11.11 -14.32
C ASN A 415 -1.66 9.85 -14.31
N GLY A 416 -1.05 8.69 -14.53
CA GLY A 416 -1.75 7.47 -14.91
C GLY A 416 -0.78 6.42 -15.42
N VAL A 417 -1.25 5.62 -16.37
CA VAL A 417 -0.40 4.74 -17.18
C VAL A 417 -0.75 4.93 -18.65
N TYR A 418 0.10 4.43 -19.54
CA TYR A 418 -0.24 4.35 -20.96
C TYR A 418 -1.11 3.11 -21.22
N PHE A 419 -2.02 3.24 -22.17
CA PHE A 419 -2.88 2.15 -22.63
C PHE A 419 -2.78 2.01 -24.15
N GLU A 420 -2.21 0.90 -24.60
CA GLU A 420 -2.17 0.53 -26.02
C GLU A 420 -3.48 -0.15 -26.38
N VAL A 421 -4.31 0.53 -27.15
CA VAL A 421 -5.67 0.08 -27.47
C VAL A 421 -5.61 -1.07 -28.47
N HIS A 422 -6.05 -2.25 -28.06
CA HIS A 422 -6.10 -3.45 -28.91
C HIS A 422 -7.49 -3.70 -29.49
N HIS A 423 -8.53 -3.30 -28.75
CA HIS A 423 -9.92 -3.32 -29.19
C HIS A 423 -10.67 -2.16 -28.54
N ALA A 424 -11.58 -1.56 -29.30
CA ALA A 424 -12.45 -0.48 -28.86
C ALA A 424 -13.88 -0.67 -29.43
N PRO A 425 -14.89 -0.01 -28.82
CA PRO A 425 -16.25 0.06 -29.35
C PRO A 425 -16.29 0.54 -30.80
N LYS A 426 -17.43 0.30 -31.47
CA LYS A 426 -17.60 0.68 -32.89
C LYS A 426 -17.36 2.17 -33.15
N THR A 427 -17.70 3.04 -32.21
CA THR A 427 -17.56 4.50 -32.32
C THR A 427 -16.10 4.96 -32.21
N GLU A 428 -15.23 4.20 -31.52
CA GLU A 428 -13.84 4.59 -31.21
C GLU A 428 -12.80 3.72 -31.93
N ARG A 429 -13.16 3.12 -33.07
CA ARG A 429 -12.28 2.20 -33.82
C ARG A 429 -10.98 2.86 -34.30
N ASP A 430 -10.98 4.17 -34.49
CA ASP A 430 -9.81 4.95 -34.87
C ASP A 430 -8.72 4.98 -33.78
N LEU A 431 -9.02 4.52 -32.56
CA LEU A 431 -8.05 4.41 -31.47
C LEU A 431 -7.29 3.09 -31.47
N ILE A 432 -7.76 2.06 -32.17
CA ILE A 432 -7.08 0.77 -32.21
C ILE A 432 -5.65 0.94 -32.77
N GLY A 433 -4.65 0.46 -32.03
CA GLY A 433 -3.23 0.62 -32.35
C GLY A 433 -2.60 1.88 -31.80
N LYS A 434 -3.36 2.82 -31.23
CA LYS A 434 -2.84 4.02 -30.58
C LYS A 434 -2.50 3.75 -29.12
N ILE A 435 -1.53 4.50 -28.62
CA ILE A 435 -1.21 4.62 -27.19
C ILE A 435 -1.87 5.90 -26.68
N VAL A 436 -2.71 5.77 -25.67
CA VAL A 436 -3.47 6.86 -25.03
C VAL A 436 -3.19 6.89 -23.52
N TYR A 437 -3.58 7.96 -22.83
CA TYR A 437 -3.50 7.99 -21.37
C TYR A 437 -4.65 7.20 -20.74
N LEU A 438 -4.36 6.42 -19.72
CA LEU A 438 -5.34 5.79 -18.84
C LEU A 438 -5.21 6.35 -17.43
N ARG A 439 -6.30 6.94 -16.93
CA ARG A 439 -6.35 7.68 -15.66
C ARG A 439 -7.55 7.27 -14.83
N TRP A 440 -7.49 7.57 -13.54
CA TRP A 440 -8.67 7.53 -12.68
C TRP A 440 -9.57 8.72 -12.97
N SER A 441 -10.89 8.51 -12.97
CA SER A 441 -11.86 9.60 -13.02
C SER A 441 -11.70 10.52 -11.78
N ASP A 442 -11.94 11.82 -11.95
CA ASP A 442 -11.69 12.85 -10.93
C ASP A 442 -12.72 12.88 -9.78
N ARG A 443 -13.60 11.88 -9.70
CA ARG A 443 -14.62 11.78 -8.65
C ARG A 443 -14.01 11.81 -7.25
N PRO A 444 -14.60 12.53 -6.28
CA PRO A 444 -14.04 12.67 -4.93
C PRO A 444 -13.83 11.34 -4.19
N ASP A 445 -14.74 10.38 -4.33
CA ASP A 445 -14.66 9.06 -3.70
C ASP A 445 -13.50 8.22 -4.26
N LEU A 446 -13.27 8.29 -5.57
CA LEU A 446 -12.14 7.63 -6.22
C LEU A 446 -10.80 8.29 -5.87
N ARG A 447 -10.76 9.62 -5.77
CA ARG A 447 -9.56 10.32 -5.33
C ARG A 447 -9.15 9.91 -3.92
N ALA A 448 -10.12 9.78 -3.02
CA ALA A 448 -9.89 9.27 -1.68
C ALA A 448 -9.35 7.83 -1.68
N TYR A 449 -9.90 6.94 -2.54
CA TYR A 449 -9.36 5.59 -2.75
C TYR A 449 -7.91 5.60 -3.22
N VAL A 450 -7.62 6.30 -4.32
CA VAL A 450 -6.29 6.33 -4.93
C VAL A 450 -5.27 6.86 -3.94
N ASN A 451 -5.61 7.92 -3.20
CA ASN A 451 -4.72 8.51 -2.20
C ASN A 451 -4.50 7.61 -0.97
N GLN A 452 -5.43 6.71 -0.63
CA GLN A 452 -5.24 5.75 0.47
C GLN A 452 -4.23 4.65 0.17
N VAL A 453 -4.09 4.26 -1.10
CA VAL A 453 -3.18 3.17 -1.54
C VAL A 453 -1.91 3.66 -2.22
N LYS A 454 -1.84 4.98 -2.47
CA LYS A 454 -0.66 5.63 -3.02
C LYS A 454 0.47 5.52 -2.00
N THR A 455 1.59 4.96 -2.43
CA THR A 455 2.75 4.70 -1.55
C THR A 455 4.04 4.91 -2.29
N SER A 456 5.08 5.29 -1.56
CA SER A 456 6.45 5.17 -2.07
C SER A 456 6.90 3.70 -2.02
N ILE A 457 7.79 3.29 -2.92
CA ILE A 457 8.32 1.92 -2.98
C ILE A 457 9.84 1.95 -2.86
N ASP A 458 10.37 1.32 -1.81
CA ASP A 458 11.78 1.03 -1.60
C ASP A 458 11.92 -0.42 -1.18
N PHE A 459 12.72 -1.19 -1.91
CA PHE A 459 12.84 -2.61 -1.63
C PHE A 459 13.55 -2.86 -0.30
N SER A 460 12.89 -3.62 0.56
CA SER A 460 13.51 -4.15 1.77
C SER A 460 14.60 -5.20 1.41
N GLN A 461 15.53 -5.45 2.33
CA GLN A 461 16.52 -6.52 2.16
C GLN A 461 15.87 -7.88 1.87
N ARG A 462 14.71 -8.15 2.48
CA ARG A 462 13.93 -9.38 2.26
C ARG A 462 13.36 -9.46 0.85
N THR A 463 12.98 -8.33 0.26
CA THR A 463 12.50 -8.26 -1.12
C THR A 463 13.61 -8.72 -2.06
N TYR A 464 14.84 -8.23 -1.88
CA TYR A 464 16.01 -8.70 -2.63
C TYR A 464 16.32 -10.19 -2.40
N GLU A 465 16.21 -10.70 -1.16
CA GLU A 465 16.34 -12.14 -0.88
C GLU A 465 15.29 -12.97 -1.63
N SER A 466 14.06 -12.47 -1.72
CA SER A 466 12.96 -13.12 -2.43
C SER A 466 13.16 -13.09 -3.94
N ILE A 467 13.64 -11.98 -4.51
CA ILE A 467 14.06 -11.90 -5.92
C ILE A 467 15.14 -12.94 -6.21
N ALA A 468 16.10 -13.11 -5.31
CA ALA A 468 17.17 -14.10 -5.47
C ALA A 468 16.66 -15.55 -5.55
N GLN A 469 15.45 -15.84 -5.03
CA GLN A 469 14.78 -17.14 -5.07
C GLN A 469 13.90 -17.34 -6.33
N GLY A 470 13.93 -16.39 -7.28
CA GLY A 470 13.15 -16.46 -8.51
C GLY A 470 11.67 -16.16 -8.31
N ILE A 471 11.33 -15.34 -7.31
CA ILE A 471 9.99 -14.75 -7.14
C ILE A 471 9.92 -13.46 -7.96
N VAL A 472 8.78 -13.20 -8.61
CA VAL A 472 8.57 -12.01 -9.43
C VAL A 472 8.13 -10.84 -8.57
N HIS A 473 8.82 -9.70 -8.69
CA HIS A 473 8.59 -8.47 -7.93
C HIS A 473 8.42 -7.27 -8.87
N PRO A 474 7.81 -6.15 -8.39
CA PRO A 474 7.61 -4.93 -9.19
C PRO A 474 8.92 -4.12 -9.34
N THR A 475 9.97 -4.73 -9.90
CA THR A 475 11.33 -4.15 -9.95
C THR A 475 11.41 -2.82 -10.68
N ARG A 476 10.50 -2.57 -11.63
CA ARG A 476 10.41 -1.30 -12.39
C ARG A 476 9.86 -0.14 -11.56
N LEU A 477 9.31 -0.41 -10.39
CA LEU A 477 8.76 0.58 -9.47
C LEU A 477 9.64 0.77 -8.22
N ASN A 478 10.76 0.06 -8.12
CA ASN A 478 11.69 0.28 -7.01
C ASN A 478 12.18 1.73 -7.08
N HIS A 479 12.30 2.38 -5.91
CA HIS A 479 12.70 3.78 -5.76
C HIS A 479 11.71 4.83 -6.26
N TRP A 480 10.52 4.42 -6.72
CA TRP A 480 9.48 5.36 -7.11
C TRP A 480 8.71 5.89 -5.90
N ARG A 481 8.48 7.20 -5.87
CA ARG A 481 7.62 7.85 -4.88
C ARG A 481 6.18 7.93 -5.35
N GLN A 482 5.25 7.87 -4.40
CA GLN A 482 3.82 8.13 -4.62
C GLN A 482 3.21 7.29 -5.77
N VAL A 483 3.61 6.01 -5.85
CA VAL A 483 3.11 5.04 -6.83
C VAL A 483 1.62 4.81 -6.59
N GLN A 484 0.80 5.06 -7.61
CA GLN A 484 -0.65 4.85 -7.54
C GLN A 484 -1.05 3.43 -7.94
N ALA A 485 -2.31 3.07 -7.67
CA ALA A 485 -2.85 1.73 -7.96
C ALA A 485 -2.67 1.29 -9.43
N LEU A 486 -2.87 2.17 -10.42
CA LEU A 486 -2.67 1.84 -11.84
C LEU A 486 -1.21 1.59 -12.20
N GLU A 487 -0.29 2.42 -11.70
CA GLU A 487 1.15 2.23 -11.88
C GLU A 487 1.59 0.91 -11.24
N SER A 488 1.11 0.62 -10.03
CA SER A 488 1.39 -0.66 -9.35
C SER A 488 0.91 -1.88 -10.15
N LEU A 489 -0.19 -1.74 -10.90
CA LEU A 489 -0.74 -2.81 -11.73
C LEU A 489 0.08 -2.99 -13.02
N ALA A 490 0.41 -1.90 -13.71
CA ALA A 490 1.23 -1.93 -14.92
C ALA A 490 2.66 -2.39 -14.64
N GLY A 491 3.24 -1.95 -13.52
CA GLY A 491 4.61 -2.24 -13.07
C GLY A 491 4.76 -3.52 -12.23
N ALA A 492 3.70 -4.28 -12.00
CA ALA A 492 3.72 -5.48 -11.16
C ALA A 492 4.64 -6.60 -11.69
N ARG A 493 4.97 -6.57 -12.99
CA ARG A 493 5.90 -7.50 -13.65
C ARG A 493 7.09 -6.78 -14.27
N PRO A 494 8.21 -7.49 -14.53
CA PRO A 494 9.37 -6.92 -15.21
C PRO A 494 9.12 -6.39 -16.63
N ASN A 495 8.06 -6.83 -17.33
CA ASN A 495 7.75 -6.41 -18.69
C ASN A 495 6.34 -5.81 -18.80
N ASP A 496 6.11 -4.93 -19.77
CA ASP A 496 4.78 -4.44 -20.14
C ASP A 496 3.99 -5.50 -20.91
N ASP A 497 3.52 -6.53 -20.21
CA ASP A 497 2.74 -7.64 -20.76
C ASP A 497 1.36 -7.84 -20.11
N VAL A 498 0.93 -6.86 -19.31
CA VAL A 498 -0.37 -6.89 -18.63
C VAL A 498 -1.47 -6.49 -19.61
N ILE A 499 -2.28 -7.48 -20.02
CA ILE A 499 -3.45 -7.28 -20.88
C ILE A 499 -4.71 -7.19 -20.03
N VAL A 500 -5.51 -6.15 -20.27
CA VAL A 500 -6.70 -5.85 -19.46
C VAL A 500 -7.92 -5.55 -20.30
N ALA A 501 -9.09 -5.80 -19.71
CA ALA A 501 -10.36 -5.23 -20.10
C ALA A 501 -10.71 -4.06 -19.18
N LEU A 502 -11.20 -2.97 -19.75
CA LEU A 502 -11.70 -1.80 -19.01
C LEU A 502 -13.22 -1.82 -18.92
N ASN A 503 -13.75 -1.39 -17.77
CA ASN A 503 -15.18 -1.16 -17.56
C ASN A 503 -15.42 0.34 -17.32
N SER A 504 -16.65 0.82 -17.59
CA SER A 504 -17.07 2.20 -17.32
C SER A 504 -16.09 3.26 -17.85
N VAL A 505 -15.76 3.16 -19.14
CA VAL A 505 -14.81 4.06 -19.80
C VAL A 505 -15.48 5.38 -20.16
N GLU A 506 -14.89 6.48 -19.69
CA GLU A 506 -15.16 7.84 -20.14
C GLU A 506 -14.00 8.30 -21.02
N LEU A 507 -14.30 8.83 -22.21
CA LEU A 507 -13.29 9.27 -23.18
C LEU A 507 -13.25 10.79 -23.24
N ASP A 508 -12.04 11.35 -23.13
CA ASP A 508 -11.77 12.76 -23.37
C ASP A 508 -10.86 12.91 -24.60
N ARG A 509 -11.42 13.48 -25.67
CA ARG A 509 -10.71 13.83 -26.91
C ARG A 509 -10.34 15.32 -26.98
N SER A 510 -10.83 16.14 -26.05
CA SER A 510 -10.80 17.60 -26.18
C SER A 510 -9.42 18.20 -25.90
N GLY A 511 -8.54 17.46 -25.21
CA GLY A 511 -7.32 18.05 -24.64
C GLY A 511 -7.61 19.18 -23.64
N GLU A 512 -8.87 19.48 -23.30
CA GLU A 512 -9.22 20.55 -22.36
C GLU A 512 -8.88 20.15 -20.92
N ALA A 513 -8.86 18.86 -20.59
CA ALA A 513 -8.28 18.38 -19.33
C ALA A 513 -6.76 18.67 -19.24
N LEU A 514 -6.06 18.84 -20.38
CA LEU A 514 -4.67 19.31 -20.37
C LEU A 514 -4.58 20.83 -20.16
N GLN A 515 -5.62 21.63 -20.49
CA GLN A 515 -5.61 23.07 -20.25
C GLN A 515 -5.71 23.42 -18.76
N HIS A 516 -6.40 22.62 -17.95
CA HIS A 516 -6.46 22.85 -16.50
C HIS A 516 -5.08 22.67 -15.81
N ASN A 517 -4.15 21.94 -16.46
CA ASN A 517 -2.75 21.79 -16.01
C ASN A 517 -1.72 22.58 -16.86
N ARG A 518 -2.11 23.25 -17.95
CA ARG A 518 -1.21 23.98 -18.88
C ARG A 518 -1.19 25.51 -18.72
N MET A 519 -1.87 26.11 -17.73
CA MET A 519 -1.71 27.56 -17.45
C MET A 519 -0.46 27.90 -16.62
N VAL A 520 0.61 27.12 -16.74
CA VAL A 520 1.93 27.45 -16.20
C VAL A 520 2.93 27.18 -17.30
N GLU A 521 3.66 28.22 -17.71
CA GLU A 521 4.61 28.32 -18.82
C GLU A 521 3.98 28.61 -20.21
N VAL A 522 3.82 29.89 -20.54
CA VAL A 522 4.63 30.59 -21.56
C VAL A 522 4.50 32.10 -21.32
N ASP A 523 5.58 32.76 -20.93
CA ASP A 523 5.77 34.17 -21.26
C ASP A 523 7.24 34.42 -21.61
N LYS A 524 7.51 34.47 -22.92
CA LYS A 524 8.43 35.40 -23.60
C LYS A 524 8.42 35.13 -25.12
N GLY A 525 8.30 36.23 -25.87
CA GLY A 525 8.03 36.33 -27.33
C GLY A 525 8.96 35.52 -28.24
N THR A 526 8.64 35.37 -29.53
CA THR A 526 8.36 36.44 -30.51
C THR A 526 7.48 35.93 -31.66
N GLY A 527 6.72 36.85 -32.27
CA GLY A 527 5.77 36.57 -33.34
C GLY A 527 6.36 35.98 -34.62
N GLY A 528 5.55 35.14 -35.25
CA GLY A 528 5.73 34.62 -36.60
C GLY A 528 4.39 34.07 -37.08
N GLN A 529 3.76 34.80 -38.00
CA GLN A 529 2.49 34.46 -38.64
C GLN A 529 2.79 33.46 -39.77
N GLY A 530 2.12 32.31 -39.77
CA GLY A 530 2.32 31.24 -40.75
C GLY A 530 1.08 30.36 -40.86
N ASP A 531 0.67 30.13 -42.09
CA ASP A 531 -0.64 29.67 -42.54
C ASP A 531 -1.02 28.22 -42.18
N GLY A 532 -2.32 27.95 -42.27
CA GLY A 532 -2.93 26.69 -41.89
C GLY A 532 -2.52 25.50 -42.73
N GLU A 533 -2.16 24.43 -42.04
CA GLU A 533 -2.12 23.06 -42.56
C GLU A 533 -2.63 22.09 -41.47
N ASN A 534 -3.44 21.13 -41.91
CA ASN A 534 -4.05 20.06 -41.11
C ASN A 534 -3.07 19.46 -40.08
N SER A 535 -3.20 19.87 -38.82
CA SER A 535 -2.45 19.26 -37.72
C SER A 535 -3.10 17.96 -37.28
N VAL A 536 -2.49 16.85 -37.68
CA VAL A 536 -2.71 15.53 -37.08
C VAL A 536 -2.28 15.63 -35.62
N VAL A 537 -3.24 15.64 -34.70
CA VAL A 537 -3.02 15.66 -33.25
C VAL A 537 -2.15 14.45 -32.85
N PRO A 538 -1.04 14.63 -32.10
CA PRO A 538 -0.28 13.50 -31.56
C PRO A 538 -1.20 12.66 -30.67
N SER A 539 -1.28 11.35 -30.91
CA SER A 539 -2.23 10.43 -30.24
C SER A 539 -2.09 10.36 -28.70
N SER A 540 -1.05 10.97 -28.15
CA SER A 540 -0.78 11.10 -26.72
C SER A 540 -1.53 12.26 -26.05
N GLU A 541 -2.55 12.90 -26.63
CA GLU A 541 -3.40 13.88 -25.91
C GLU A 541 -4.78 13.33 -25.51
N ILE A 542 -5.13 12.11 -25.91
CA ILE A 542 -6.43 11.48 -25.59
C ILE A 542 -6.37 10.81 -24.22
N GLY A 543 -7.35 11.12 -23.37
CA GLY A 543 -7.51 10.53 -22.03
C GLY A 543 -8.66 9.53 -21.97
N ILE A 544 -8.38 8.34 -21.44
CA ILE A 544 -9.38 7.36 -21.01
C ILE A 544 -9.44 7.41 -19.48
N TYR A 545 -10.64 7.62 -18.94
CA TYR A 545 -10.91 7.64 -17.51
C TYR A 545 -11.73 6.42 -17.10
N ILE A 546 -11.36 5.83 -15.96
CA ILE A 546 -12.03 4.66 -15.39
C ILE A 546 -12.39 4.90 -13.93
N ASP A 547 -13.43 4.19 -13.47
CA ASP A 547 -13.91 4.26 -12.09
C ASP A 547 -13.62 3.00 -11.26
N ARG A 548 -13.07 1.95 -11.88
CA ARG A 548 -12.72 0.67 -11.24
C ARG A 548 -11.39 0.14 -11.75
N GLU A 549 -10.72 -0.71 -10.97
CA GLU A 549 -9.49 -1.34 -11.42
C GLU A 549 -9.71 -2.15 -12.73
N PRO A 550 -8.77 -2.09 -13.68
CA PRO A 550 -8.79 -2.93 -14.87
C PRO A 550 -8.83 -4.43 -14.53
N ILE A 551 -9.53 -5.22 -15.34
CA ILE A 551 -9.61 -6.67 -15.18
C ILE A 551 -8.57 -7.33 -16.08
N LEU A 552 -7.67 -8.12 -15.52
CA LEU A 552 -6.69 -8.90 -16.28
C LEU A 552 -7.39 -10.01 -17.05
N ILE A 553 -7.09 -10.13 -18.34
CA ILE A 553 -7.69 -11.10 -19.25
C ILE A 553 -6.64 -11.87 -20.04
N THR A 554 -7.02 -13.04 -20.55
CA THR A 554 -6.20 -13.77 -21.54
C THR A 554 -6.91 -13.83 -22.88
N GLY A 555 -6.21 -13.41 -23.93
CA GLY A 555 -6.75 -13.37 -25.30
C GLY A 555 -7.59 -12.12 -25.58
N LYS A 556 -7.61 -11.70 -26.84
CA LYS A 556 -8.39 -10.54 -27.30
C LYS A 556 -9.80 -10.95 -27.72
N TYR A 557 -9.91 -12.15 -28.27
CA TYR A 557 -11.13 -12.71 -28.81
C TYR A 557 -11.39 -14.09 -28.26
N TYR A 558 -12.64 -14.52 -28.31
CA TYR A 558 -13.05 -15.86 -27.95
C TYR A 558 -14.03 -16.45 -28.98
N ALA A 559 -14.11 -17.78 -29.01
CA ALA A 559 -15.08 -18.53 -29.79
C ALA A 559 -15.53 -19.77 -29.03
N LEU A 560 -16.67 -20.35 -29.42
CA LEU A 560 -17.19 -21.60 -28.86
C LEU A 560 -17.05 -22.72 -29.89
N VAL A 561 -16.32 -23.77 -29.52
CA VAL A 561 -15.93 -24.84 -30.47
C VAL A 561 -15.89 -26.22 -29.83
N THR A 562 -15.90 -27.27 -30.65
CA THR A 562 -15.43 -28.62 -30.30
C THR A 562 -14.15 -28.94 -31.05
N VAL A 563 -13.21 -29.65 -30.43
CA VAL A 563 -12.01 -30.13 -31.09
C VAL A 563 -12.34 -31.41 -31.85
N VAL A 564 -12.17 -31.40 -33.17
CA VAL A 564 -12.49 -32.54 -34.05
C VAL A 564 -11.30 -33.48 -34.14
N GLU A 565 -10.14 -32.93 -34.47
CA GLU A 565 -8.90 -33.69 -34.62
C GLU A 565 -7.69 -32.85 -34.20
N LEU A 566 -6.67 -33.53 -33.69
CA LEU A 566 -5.37 -32.95 -33.43
C LEU A 566 -4.47 -33.21 -34.63
N LEU A 567 -3.82 -32.16 -35.12
CA LEU A 567 -2.89 -32.17 -36.23
C LEU A 567 -1.44 -32.07 -35.72
N PRO A 568 -0.44 -32.46 -36.53
CA PRO A 568 0.97 -32.21 -36.22
C PRO A 568 1.27 -30.73 -35.96
N ASN A 569 2.40 -30.45 -35.32
CA ASN A 569 2.85 -29.09 -34.98
C ASN A 569 1.86 -28.32 -34.09
N ASN A 570 1.21 -29.04 -33.16
CA ASN A 570 0.26 -28.50 -32.19
C ASN A 570 -0.90 -27.70 -32.80
N ARG A 571 -1.40 -28.14 -33.96
CA ARG A 571 -2.61 -27.58 -34.57
C ARG A 571 -3.80 -28.48 -34.24
N ALA A 572 -5.00 -27.93 -34.36
CA ALA A 572 -6.22 -28.71 -34.22
C ALA A 572 -7.27 -28.18 -35.18
N VAL A 573 -8.05 -29.09 -35.77
CA VAL A 573 -9.28 -28.72 -36.45
C VAL A 573 -10.37 -28.64 -35.42
N VAL A 574 -11.04 -27.51 -35.39
CA VAL A 574 -12.16 -27.24 -34.50
C VAL A 574 -13.41 -27.02 -35.31
N ARG A 575 -14.55 -27.42 -34.77
CA ARG A 575 -15.87 -27.17 -35.34
C ARG A 575 -16.59 -26.17 -34.47
N ARG A 576 -17.13 -25.13 -35.09
CA ARG A 576 -17.78 -24.03 -34.38
C ARG A 576 -19.19 -24.38 -33.98
N TYR A 577 -19.66 -23.75 -32.91
CA TYR A 577 -21.06 -23.74 -32.55
C TYR A 577 -21.86 -22.94 -33.59
N ASN A 578 -22.99 -23.50 -34.01
CA ASN A 578 -23.92 -22.86 -34.92
C ASN A 578 -25.14 -22.35 -34.11
N PRO A 579 -25.33 -21.03 -34.01
CA PRO A 579 -26.44 -20.47 -33.24
C PRO A 579 -27.82 -20.82 -33.80
N ASN A 580 -27.92 -21.16 -35.08
CA ASN A 580 -29.20 -21.48 -35.72
C ASN A 580 -29.66 -22.91 -35.39
N SER A 581 -28.76 -23.90 -35.48
CA SER A 581 -29.07 -25.30 -35.16
C SER A 581 -28.87 -25.63 -33.67
N GLN A 582 -28.17 -24.75 -32.93
CA GLN A 582 -27.73 -24.93 -31.55
C GLN A 582 -26.80 -26.14 -31.36
N GLN A 583 -26.11 -26.56 -32.42
CA GLN A 583 -25.21 -27.71 -32.43
C GLN A 583 -23.80 -27.31 -32.89
N PHE A 584 -22.84 -28.21 -32.71
CA PHE A 584 -21.49 -28.07 -33.30
C PHE A 584 -21.47 -28.66 -34.72
N ASP A 585 -22.20 -28.03 -35.63
CA ASP A 585 -22.27 -28.36 -37.05
C ASP A 585 -21.87 -27.16 -37.95
N GLY A 586 -21.34 -26.10 -37.35
CA GLY A 586 -20.88 -24.92 -38.06
C GLY A 586 -19.58 -25.15 -38.82
N GLU A 587 -19.07 -24.08 -39.44
CA GLU A 587 -17.80 -24.11 -40.18
C GLU A 587 -16.64 -24.64 -39.33
N GLN A 588 -15.77 -25.41 -39.98
CA GLN A 588 -14.51 -25.85 -39.38
C GLN A 588 -13.43 -24.78 -39.53
N ASP A 589 -12.53 -24.73 -38.57
CA ASP A 589 -11.37 -23.84 -38.57
C ASP A 589 -10.15 -24.60 -38.08
N THR A 590 -8.96 -24.17 -38.49
CA THR A 590 -7.70 -24.69 -37.96
C THR A 590 -7.12 -23.70 -36.98
N VAL A 591 -7.01 -24.12 -35.72
CA VAL A 591 -6.42 -23.32 -34.64
C VAL A 591 -5.07 -23.89 -34.22
N PHE A 592 -4.25 -23.06 -33.60
CA PHE A 592 -2.98 -23.45 -33.01
C PHE A 592 -3.11 -23.53 -31.50
N PHE A 593 -2.76 -24.65 -30.90
CA PHE A 593 -2.66 -24.85 -29.46
C PHE A 593 -1.17 -24.90 -29.09
N PRO A 594 -0.53 -23.79 -28.71
CA PRO A 594 0.90 -23.81 -28.40
C PRO A 594 1.25 -24.89 -27.37
N GLN A 595 2.42 -25.50 -27.55
CA GLN A 595 3.04 -26.30 -26.50
C GLN A 595 3.48 -25.35 -25.38
N VAL A 596 2.98 -25.59 -24.17
CA VAL A 596 3.29 -24.76 -23.01
C VAL A 596 4.66 -25.11 -22.45
N VAL A 597 5.27 -24.15 -21.76
CA VAL A 597 6.55 -24.32 -21.08
C VAL A 597 6.30 -24.92 -19.69
N PRO A 598 7.02 -25.98 -19.28
CA PRO A 598 6.88 -26.54 -17.95
C PRO A 598 7.38 -25.57 -16.87
N ASP A 599 6.82 -25.66 -15.67
CA ASP A 599 7.31 -24.98 -14.48
C ASP A 599 8.69 -25.52 -14.03
N ARG A 600 9.26 -24.89 -13.01
CA ARG A 600 10.53 -25.30 -12.38
C ARG A 600 10.54 -26.72 -11.83
N ASN A 601 9.37 -27.32 -11.59
CA ASN A 601 9.21 -28.70 -11.11
C ASN A 601 8.97 -29.69 -12.27
N GLY A 602 8.96 -29.22 -13.52
CA GLY A 602 8.72 -30.04 -14.70
C GLY A 602 7.24 -30.37 -14.97
N VAL A 603 6.31 -29.69 -14.30
CA VAL A 603 4.86 -29.81 -14.51
C VAL A 603 4.46 -28.92 -15.69
N LEU A 604 3.69 -29.47 -16.62
CA LEU A 604 3.11 -28.69 -17.72
C LEU A 604 1.80 -28.05 -17.25
N PRO A 605 1.66 -26.71 -17.28
CA PRO A 605 0.43 -26.04 -16.80
C PRO A 605 -0.84 -26.43 -17.56
N ALA A 606 -0.71 -26.91 -18.80
CA ALA A 606 -1.79 -27.51 -19.57
C ALA A 606 -1.26 -28.50 -20.61
N THR A 607 -2.10 -29.44 -21.02
CA THR A 607 -1.86 -30.34 -22.16
C THR A 607 -3.12 -30.43 -22.99
N ILE A 608 -2.99 -30.72 -24.29
CA ILE A 608 -4.12 -31.04 -25.18
C ILE A 608 -4.23 -32.55 -25.44
N ASN A 609 -3.35 -33.34 -24.83
CA ASN A 609 -3.39 -34.79 -24.94
C ASN A 609 -4.79 -35.29 -24.57
N LYS A 610 -5.38 -36.13 -25.42
CA LYS A 610 -6.75 -36.66 -25.24
C LYS A 610 -7.86 -35.62 -25.09
N ILE A 611 -7.68 -34.38 -25.53
CA ILE A 611 -8.74 -33.36 -25.48
C ILE A 611 -9.97 -33.76 -26.31
N THR A 612 -9.77 -34.48 -27.43
CA THR A 612 -10.85 -35.00 -28.29
C THR A 612 -11.66 -36.09 -27.61
N GLU A 613 -11.02 -36.87 -26.72
CA GLU A 613 -11.64 -37.93 -25.90
C GLU A 613 -12.34 -37.36 -24.64
N SER A 614 -12.06 -36.10 -24.27
CA SER A 614 -12.64 -35.48 -23.07
C SER A 614 -14.17 -35.48 -23.13
N PRO A 615 -14.87 -35.85 -22.04
CA PRO A 615 -16.34 -35.80 -22.00
C PRO A 615 -16.87 -34.38 -22.24
N LEU A 616 -16.09 -33.36 -21.85
CA LEU A 616 -16.43 -31.95 -21.98
C LEU A 616 -16.37 -31.46 -23.44
N ASN A 617 -15.59 -32.13 -24.29
CA ASN A 617 -15.47 -31.78 -25.70
C ASN A 617 -16.81 -31.95 -26.44
N LYS A 618 -17.73 -32.80 -25.97
CA LYS A 618 -19.07 -32.93 -26.56
C LYS A 618 -19.95 -31.70 -26.31
N THR A 619 -19.74 -31.03 -25.19
CA THR A 619 -20.47 -29.82 -24.81
C THR A 619 -19.82 -28.54 -25.32
N GLY A 620 -18.55 -28.64 -25.72
CA GLY A 620 -17.75 -27.58 -26.29
C GLY A 620 -16.90 -26.80 -25.29
N TRP A 621 -15.93 -26.11 -25.86
CA TRP A 621 -14.93 -25.30 -25.20
C TRP A 621 -15.04 -23.87 -25.69
N TYR A 622 -15.12 -22.92 -24.76
CA TYR A 622 -14.73 -21.56 -25.06
C TYR A 622 -13.21 -21.52 -25.22
N ILE A 623 -12.74 -21.10 -26.38
CA ILE A 623 -11.32 -20.87 -26.67
C ILE A 623 -11.06 -19.36 -26.67
N TYR A 624 -10.00 -18.92 -26.01
CA TYR A 624 -9.61 -17.51 -25.89
C TYR A 624 -8.23 -17.31 -26.51
N GLY A 625 -8.05 -16.24 -27.28
CA GLY A 625 -6.82 -16.03 -28.03
C GLY A 625 -6.88 -14.86 -29.00
N ALA A 626 -6.01 -14.93 -30.01
CA ALA A 626 -6.00 -14.01 -31.14
C ALA A 626 -5.25 -14.66 -32.31
N LYS A 627 -5.42 -14.10 -33.52
CA LYS A 627 -4.60 -14.54 -34.67
C LYS A 627 -3.16 -14.10 -34.47
N ASN A 628 -2.22 -14.98 -34.80
CA ASN A 628 -0.80 -14.68 -34.84
C ASN A 628 -0.41 -14.02 -36.17
N ASN A 629 0.88 -13.73 -36.35
CA ASN A 629 1.42 -13.13 -37.58
C ASN A 629 1.20 -13.96 -38.86
N GLN A 630 0.85 -15.25 -38.73
CA GLN A 630 0.49 -16.13 -39.87
C GLN A 630 -1.02 -16.19 -40.11
N GLY A 631 -1.82 -15.39 -39.40
CA GLY A 631 -3.28 -15.38 -39.50
C GLY A 631 -3.98 -16.55 -38.81
N VAL A 632 -3.25 -17.42 -38.09
CA VAL A 632 -3.80 -18.59 -37.39
C VAL A 632 -4.21 -18.22 -35.97
N PHE A 633 -5.44 -18.58 -35.58
CA PHE A 633 -5.92 -18.32 -34.22
C PHE A 633 -5.16 -19.18 -33.21
N THR A 634 -4.46 -18.52 -32.29
CA THR A 634 -3.65 -19.18 -31.27
C THR A 634 -4.41 -19.22 -29.95
N VAL A 635 -4.69 -20.43 -29.46
CA VAL A 635 -5.49 -20.68 -28.26
C VAL A 635 -4.61 -20.53 -27.01
N ARG A 636 -4.91 -19.49 -26.24
CA ARG A 636 -4.20 -19.09 -25.01
C ARG A 636 -4.91 -19.52 -23.74
N ALA A 637 -6.23 -19.52 -23.76
CA ALA A 637 -7.05 -20.00 -22.66
C ALA A 637 -8.18 -20.90 -23.17
N ILE A 638 -8.66 -21.80 -22.33
CA ILE A 638 -9.85 -22.62 -22.60
C ILE A 638 -10.77 -22.68 -21.37
N ALA A 639 -12.07 -22.83 -21.60
CA ALA A 639 -13.04 -23.03 -20.53
C ALA A 639 -14.18 -23.96 -20.98
N PRO A 640 -14.61 -24.95 -20.17
CA PRO A 640 -15.67 -25.86 -20.54
C PRO A 640 -17.03 -25.14 -20.51
N ARG A 641 -17.79 -25.17 -21.61
CA ARG A 641 -19.05 -24.41 -21.73
C ARG A 641 -20.04 -24.77 -20.63
N VAL A 642 -20.27 -26.07 -20.45
CA VAL A 642 -21.29 -26.63 -19.55
C VAL A 642 -21.07 -26.24 -18.08
N LEU A 643 -19.84 -25.91 -17.68
CA LEU A 643 -19.55 -25.48 -16.30
C LEU A 643 -20.27 -24.18 -15.93
N PHE A 644 -20.46 -23.26 -16.89
CA PHE A 644 -21.01 -21.93 -16.59
C PHE A 644 -22.50 -21.83 -16.84
N GLN A 645 -23.13 -22.84 -17.45
CA GLN A 645 -24.56 -22.84 -17.71
C GLN A 645 -25.34 -22.84 -16.39
N LEU A 646 -26.48 -22.15 -16.37
CA LEU A 646 -27.40 -22.18 -15.23
C LEU A 646 -28.21 -23.49 -15.19
N GLN A 647 -27.52 -24.63 -15.31
CA GLN A 647 -28.08 -25.97 -15.30
C GLN A 647 -27.24 -26.83 -14.37
N PRO A 648 -27.63 -26.99 -13.09
CA PRO A 648 -26.85 -27.76 -12.15
C PRO A 648 -26.98 -29.25 -12.50
N ALA A 649 -25.87 -29.98 -12.44
CA ALA A 649 -25.88 -31.43 -12.61
C ALA A 649 -26.58 -32.15 -11.44
N LYS A 650 -26.57 -31.52 -10.26
CA LYS A 650 -27.19 -32.04 -9.04
C LYS A 650 -27.71 -30.91 -8.17
N ILE A 651 -28.90 -31.10 -7.59
CA ILE A 651 -29.45 -30.23 -6.54
C ILE A 651 -29.47 -30.99 -5.22
N ILE A 652 -29.01 -30.34 -4.14
CA ILE A 652 -29.07 -30.89 -2.78
C ILE A 652 -29.92 -29.96 -1.95
N SER A 653 -31.06 -30.45 -1.47
CA SER A 653 -32.03 -29.67 -0.71
C SER A 653 -32.02 -29.98 0.77
N GLY A 654 -32.19 -28.93 1.58
CA GLY A 654 -32.33 -28.97 3.03
C GLY A 654 -31.04 -28.60 3.75
N LEU A 655 -31.15 -27.65 4.70
CA LEU A 655 -30.02 -27.04 5.40
C LEU A 655 -29.00 -28.05 5.96
N HIS A 656 -29.45 -29.11 6.63
CA HIS A 656 -28.54 -30.12 7.19
C HIS A 656 -27.75 -30.87 6.11
N LYS A 657 -28.42 -31.28 5.03
CA LYS A 657 -27.78 -31.99 3.91
C LYS A 657 -26.81 -31.09 3.15
N THR A 658 -27.16 -29.82 2.95
CA THR A 658 -26.27 -28.86 2.28
C THR A 658 -25.03 -28.58 3.10
N LYS A 659 -25.17 -28.43 4.43
CA LYS A 659 -24.02 -28.29 5.34
C LYS A 659 -23.13 -29.53 5.35
N ASP A 660 -23.73 -30.72 5.46
CA ASP A 660 -22.97 -31.98 5.40
C ASP A 660 -22.20 -32.13 4.07
N TYR A 661 -22.79 -31.67 2.96
CA TYR A 661 -22.12 -31.70 1.66
C TYR A 661 -20.86 -30.82 1.64
N ILE A 662 -20.94 -29.58 2.14
CA ILE A 662 -19.78 -28.69 2.30
C ILE A 662 -18.76 -29.29 3.27
N HIS A 663 -19.19 -29.79 4.42
CA HIS A 663 -18.25 -30.29 5.41
C HIS A 663 -17.53 -31.56 4.92
N ASN A 664 -18.26 -32.51 4.33
CA ASN A 664 -17.76 -33.87 4.17
C ASN A 664 -17.58 -34.32 2.71
N GLN A 665 -18.39 -33.83 1.76
CA GLN A 665 -18.57 -34.54 0.48
C GLN A 665 -17.94 -33.88 -0.74
N TYR A 666 -17.89 -32.55 -0.83
CA TYR A 666 -17.58 -31.87 -2.10
C TYR A 666 -16.13 -32.01 -2.59
N TRP A 667 -15.20 -32.42 -1.71
CA TRP A 667 -13.82 -32.81 -2.05
C TRP A 667 -13.57 -34.33 -1.98
N GLN A 668 -14.59 -35.18 -1.88
CA GLN A 668 -14.41 -36.64 -1.87
C GLN A 668 -14.15 -37.19 -3.27
N GLY A 669 -13.30 -38.21 -3.36
CA GLY A 669 -13.08 -38.99 -4.57
C GLY A 669 -12.50 -38.19 -5.74
N ILE A 670 -11.70 -37.17 -5.46
CA ILE A 670 -11.22 -36.22 -6.49
C ILE A 670 -10.32 -36.86 -7.54
N GLU A 671 -9.54 -37.88 -7.17
CA GLU A 671 -8.68 -38.61 -8.10
C GLU A 671 -9.52 -39.33 -9.16
N GLN A 672 -10.63 -39.94 -8.75
CA GLN A 672 -11.56 -40.61 -9.66
C GLN A 672 -12.31 -39.63 -10.57
N LYS A 673 -12.39 -38.35 -10.18
CA LYS A 673 -13.04 -37.29 -10.97
C LYS A 673 -12.10 -36.58 -11.93
N LYS A 674 -10.82 -36.93 -11.98
CA LYS A 674 -9.86 -36.31 -12.89
C LYS A 674 -10.37 -36.27 -14.34
N GLY A 675 -10.15 -35.14 -15.02
CA GLY A 675 -10.64 -34.88 -16.38
C GLY A 675 -12.13 -34.52 -16.47
N GLN A 676 -12.84 -34.41 -15.34
CA GLN A 676 -14.26 -34.09 -15.26
C GLN A 676 -14.51 -32.75 -14.56
N ILE A 677 -15.76 -32.31 -14.61
CA ILE A 677 -16.27 -31.17 -13.85
C ILE A 677 -17.46 -31.61 -13.00
N ASP A 678 -17.85 -30.75 -12.08
CA ASP A 678 -19.07 -30.90 -11.29
C ASP A 678 -19.77 -29.53 -11.16
N SER A 679 -21.10 -29.51 -11.25
CA SER A 679 -21.94 -28.32 -11.07
C SER A 679 -23.09 -28.66 -10.11
N ILE A 680 -23.01 -28.19 -8.86
CA ILE A 680 -23.93 -28.58 -7.80
C ILE A 680 -24.60 -27.33 -7.21
N LEU A 681 -25.93 -27.36 -7.08
CA LEU A 681 -26.69 -26.30 -6.45
C LEU A 681 -27.24 -26.74 -5.09
N LEU A 682 -26.80 -26.06 -4.03
CA LEU A 682 -27.22 -26.28 -2.66
C LEU A 682 -28.42 -25.38 -2.32
N ASN A 683 -29.50 -26.00 -1.88
CA ASN A 683 -30.80 -25.38 -1.62
C ASN A 683 -31.21 -25.55 -0.15
N PRO A 684 -30.68 -24.74 0.79
CA PRO A 684 -30.96 -24.94 2.21
C PRO A 684 -32.44 -24.67 2.57
N ARG A 685 -33.14 -23.86 1.76
CA ARG A 685 -34.53 -23.44 1.97
C ARG A 685 -35.58 -24.39 1.40
N ASN A 686 -35.16 -25.48 0.74
CA ASN A 686 -36.06 -26.41 0.04
C ASN A 686 -37.00 -25.73 -0.97
N LEU A 687 -36.51 -24.71 -1.67
CA LEU A 687 -37.27 -24.09 -2.76
C LEU A 687 -37.53 -25.13 -3.87
N PRO A 688 -38.67 -25.05 -4.57
CA PRO A 688 -38.88 -25.82 -5.80
C PRO A 688 -37.73 -25.61 -6.78
N GLU A 689 -37.28 -26.67 -7.46
CA GLU A 689 -36.08 -26.62 -8.32
C GLU A 689 -36.18 -25.56 -9.43
N VAL A 690 -37.36 -25.45 -10.06
CA VAL A 690 -37.64 -24.44 -11.10
C VAL A 690 -37.51 -23.02 -10.54
N GLU A 691 -38.15 -22.75 -9.39
CA GLU A 691 -38.07 -21.43 -8.73
C GLU A 691 -36.63 -21.09 -8.34
N LEU A 692 -35.88 -22.07 -7.85
CA LEU A 692 -34.49 -21.89 -7.45
C LEU A 692 -33.59 -21.51 -8.63
N ILE A 693 -33.70 -22.21 -9.77
CA ILE A 693 -32.90 -21.92 -10.97
C ILE A 693 -33.35 -20.60 -11.60
N ASP A 694 -34.66 -20.37 -11.74
CA ASP A 694 -35.24 -19.14 -12.32
C ASP A 694 -34.98 -17.89 -11.46
N SER A 695 -34.56 -18.07 -10.21
CA SER A 695 -34.13 -16.97 -9.36
C SER A 695 -32.85 -16.28 -9.87
N TYR A 696 -32.03 -16.97 -10.70
CA TYR A 696 -30.81 -16.42 -11.29
C TYR A 696 -31.14 -15.68 -12.59
N ARG A 697 -31.10 -14.34 -12.52
CA ARG A 697 -31.55 -13.47 -13.61
C ARG A 697 -30.39 -12.71 -14.23
N GLU A 698 -30.53 -12.39 -15.50
CA GLU A 698 -29.56 -11.54 -16.21
C GLU A 698 -29.32 -10.23 -15.46
N GLY A 699 -28.05 -9.90 -15.23
CA GLY A 699 -27.64 -8.73 -14.45
C GLY A 699 -27.43 -9.00 -12.95
N ASP A 700 -27.80 -10.18 -12.44
CA ASP A 700 -27.51 -10.56 -11.05
C ASP A 700 -26.01 -10.43 -10.76
N ARG A 701 -25.71 -9.89 -9.58
CA ARG A 701 -24.35 -9.76 -9.04
C ARG A 701 -24.23 -10.63 -7.81
N LEU A 702 -23.29 -11.56 -7.83
CA LEU A 702 -23.18 -12.62 -6.84
C LEU A 702 -21.78 -12.62 -6.25
N LEU A 703 -21.68 -12.99 -4.97
CA LEU A 703 -20.39 -13.18 -4.32
C LEU A 703 -19.79 -14.51 -4.78
N LEU A 704 -18.49 -14.53 -5.02
CA LEU A 704 -17.72 -15.74 -5.31
C LEU A 704 -16.79 -16.06 -4.14
N LEU A 705 -16.76 -17.32 -3.73
CA LEU A 705 -15.69 -17.91 -2.94
C LEU A 705 -14.88 -18.84 -3.83
N HIS A 706 -13.58 -18.66 -3.92
CA HIS A 706 -12.70 -19.50 -4.72
C HIS A 706 -11.77 -20.29 -3.82
N THR A 707 -11.61 -21.58 -4.11
CA THR A 707 -10.54 -22.41 -3.55
C THR A 707 -9.96 -23.37 -4.58
N TYR A 708 -8.66 -23.67 -4.46
CA TYR A 708 -8.05 -24.76 -5.20
C TYR A 708 -7.23 -25.69 -4.32
N GLY A 709 -6.99 -26.90 -4.82
CA GLY A 709 -6.17 -27.92 -4.18
C GLY A 709 -4.76 -28.08 -4.76
N GLY A 710 -4.13 -29.19 -4.39
CA GLY A 710 -2.75 -29.49 -4.72
C GLY A 710 -2.54 -30.24 -6.02
N ILE A 711 -1.26 -30.40 -6.39
CA ILE A 711 -0.79 -31.23 -7.49
C ILE A 711 -0.12 -32.48 -6.88
N GLY A 712 -0.66 -33.66 -7.18
CA GLY A 712 -0.14 -34.97 -6.78
C GLY A 712 0.51 -35.75 -7.90
N GLY A 713 0.63 -37.07 -7.75
CA GLY A 713 1.23 -37.97 -8.74
C GLY A 713 2.76 -37.95 -8.76
N ASN A 714 3.35 -38.47 -9.84
CA ASN A 714 4.80 -38.57 -10.05
C ASN A 714 5.52 -37.20 -10.07
N LYS A 715 4.78 -36.14 -10.43
CA LYS A 715 5.25 -34.75 -10.43
C LYS A 715 4.53 -33.91 -9.36
N GLY A 716 4.18 -34.53 -8.24
CA GLY A 716 3.49 -33.87 -7.15
C GLY A 716 4.30 -32.71 -6.57
N GLU A 717 3.60 -31.70 -6.05
CA GLU A 717 4.24 -30.60 -5.33
C GLU A 717 4.70 -31.03 -3.94
N PHE A 718 5.75 -30.40 -3.44
CA PHE A 718 6.26 -30.67 -2.12
C PHE A 718 5.26 -30.20 -1.05
N ALA A 719 4.73 -31.15 -0.28
CA ALA A 719 3.81 -30.90 0.83
C ALA A 719 4.43 -31.34 2.16
N PRO A 720 5.02 -30.42 2.94
CA PRO A 720 5.49 -30.72 4.28
C PRO A 720 4.35 -31.23 5.16
N LEU A 721 4.57 -32.35 5.85
CA LEU A 721 3.55 -32.99 6.71
C LEU A 721 2.25 -33.36 5.97
N ASP A 722 2.33 -33.57 4.65
CA ASP A 722 1.18 -33.79 3.76
C ASP A 722 0.13 -32.66 3.81
N ILE A 723 0.56 -31.44 4.16
CA ILE A 723 -0.30 -30.26 4.18
C ILE A 723 -0.23 -29.54 2.83
N PHE A 724 -1.28 -29.70 2.05
CA PHE A 724 -1.58 -28.89 0.87
C PHE A 724 -2.43 -27.68 1.28
N PHE A 725 -1.83 -26.49 1.31
CA PHE A 725 -2.53 -25.27 1.73
C PHE A 725 -3.62 -24.83 0.75
N GLY A 726 -3.34 -24.92 -0.56
CA GLY A 726 -4.20 -24.32 -1.59
C GLY A 726 -4.15 -22.79 -1.58
N HIS A 727 -5.17 -22.16 -2.15
CA HIS A 727 -5.39 -20.71 -2.06
C HIS A 727 -6.88 -20.40 -1.90
N PHE A 728 -7.18 -19.25 -1.29
CA PHE A 728 -8.54 -18.75 -1.14
C PHE A 728 -8.58 -17.30 -1.60
N SER A 729 -9.61 -16.97 -2.39
CA SER A 729 -9.92 -15.60 -2.76
C SER A 729 -11.43 -15.37 -2.83
N PHE A 730 -11.82 -14.11 -2.66
CA PHE A 730 -13.15 -13.67 -3.05
C PHE A 730 -13.18 -13.29 -4.52
N GLY A 731 -14.37 -13.14 -5.05
CA GLY A 731 -14.59 -12.53 -6.36
C GLY A 731 -16.03 -12.09 -6.53
N LEU A 732 -16.36 -11.72 -7.76
CA LEU A 732 -17.72 -11.43 -8.18
C LEU A 732 -18.08 -12.33 -9.36
N ALA A 733 -19.25 -12.95 -9.27
CA ALA A 733 -19.90 -13.58 -10.40
C ALA A 733 -21.04 -12.69 -10.90
N ARG A 734 -21.28 -12.71 -12.20
CA ARG A 734 -22.45 -12.08 -12.82
C ARG A 734 -23.19 -13.09 -13.66
N VAL A 735 -24.52 -13.01 -13.66
CA VAL A 735 -25.33 -13.74 -14.64
C VAL A 735 -25.42 -12.87 -15.89
N VAL A 736 -24.90 -13.38 -17.00
CA VAL A 736 -24.85 -12.66 -18.28
C VAL A 736 -25.45 -13.52 -19.39
N ARG A 737 -26.02 -12.88 -20.41
CA ARG A 737 -26.39 -13.56 -21.65
C ARG A 737 -25.18 -13.69 -22.55
N GLU A 738 -24.86 -14.92 -22.93
CA GLU A 738 -23.70 -15.21 -23.75
C GLU A 738 -24.01 -14.93 -25.24
N PRO A 739 -23.24 -14.07 -25.92
CA PRO A 739 -23.59 -13.65 -27.28
C PRO A 739 -23.66 -14.76 -28.35
N ILE A 740 -22.85 -15.82 -28.26
CA ILE A 740 -22.83 -16.90 -29.27
C ILE A 740 -24.05 -17.82 -29.12
N THR A 741 -24.37 -18.22 -27.90
CA THR A 741 -25.41 -19.21 -27.58
C THR A 741 -26.76 -18.58 -27.19
N GLN A 742 -26.76 -17.30 -26.81
CA GLN A 742 -27.89 -16.59 -26.20
C GLN A 742 -28.36 -17.17 -24.85
N GLU A 743 -27.61 -18.11 -24.27
CA GLU A 743 -27.88 -18.72 -22.98
C GLU A 743 -27.42 -17.82 -21.84
N LEU A 744 -28.11 -17.91 -20.69
CA LEU A 744 -27.61 -17.32 -19.46
C LEU A 744 -26.49 -18.19 -18.88
N ARG A 745 -25.43 -17.53 -18.43
CA ARG A 745 -24.27 -18.17 -17.80
C ARG A 745 -23.66 -17.31 -16.70
N PHE A 746 -22.83 -17.94 -15.88
CA PHE A 746 -21.94 -17.21 -14.98
C PHE A 746 -20.75 -16.61 -15.75
N LYS A 747 -20.46 -15.34 -15.48
CA LYS A 747 -19.19 -14.65 -15.79
C LYS A 747 -18.48 -14.40 -14.46
N ILE A 748 -17.26 -14.94 -14.33
CA ILE A 748 -16.52 -14.98 -13.06
C ILE A 748 -15.30 -14.06 -13.14
N THR A 749 -15.15 -13.21 -12.14
CA THR A 749 -13.96 -12.39 -11.93
C THR A 749 -13.48 -12.59 -10.50
N TYR A 750 -12.21 -12.94 -10.35
CA TYR A 750 -11.55 -13.12 -9.07
C TYR A 750 -10.94 -11.82 -8.59
N ALA A 751 -10.99 -11.58 -7.28
CA ALA A 751 -10.23 -10.54 -6.62
C ALA A 751 -9.05 -11.19 -5.89
N GLN A 752 -7.91 -11.28 -6.58
CA GLN A 752 -6.76 -12.02 -6.10
C GLN A 752 -5.94 -11.15 -5.14
N VAL A 753 -6.15 -11.35 -3.84
CA VAL A 753 -5.23 -10.90 -2.80
C VAL A 753 -4.11 -11.93 -2.70
N TYR A 754 -3.10 -11.80 -3.56
CA TYR A 754 -2.12 -12.86 -3.83
C TYR A 754 -0.69 -12.35 -3.67
N THR A 755 0.15 -13.04 -2.90
CA THR A 755 1.54 -12.62 -2.68
C THR A 755 2.40 -12.81 -3.93
N GLN A 756 3.51 -12.09 -4.02
CA GLN A 756 4.50 -12.28 -5.07
C GLN A 756 4.89 -13.76 -5.16
N ASN A 757 4.96 -14.27 -6.39
CA ASN A 757 5.10 -15.70 -6.68
C ASN A 757 5.98 -15.92 -7.91
N THR A 758 6.31 -17.17 -8.17
CA THR A 758 7.24 -17.57 -9.24
C THR A 758 6.65 -17.42 -10.63
N THR A 759 5.35 -17.63 -10.78
CA THR A 759 4.59 -17.56 -12.04
C THR A 759 4.25 -16.13 -12.46
N GLY A 760 4.40 -15.16 -11.55
CA GLY A 760 4.05 -13.77 -11.78
C GLY A 760 2.54 -13.52 -11.81
N ILE A 761 1.73 -14.27 -11.04
CA ILE A 761 0.32 -13.91 -10.77
C ILE A 761 0.33 -12.58 -10.01
N ILE A 762 -0.41 -11.59 -10.49
CA ILE A 762 -0.46 -10.26 -9.90
C ILE A 762 -1.70 -10.15 -9.02
N ALA A 763 -1.57 -9.49 -7.86
CA ALA A 763 -2.73 -9.18 -7.04
C ALA A 763 -3.62 -8.17 -7.76
N GLY A 764 -4.88 -8.51 -8.03
CA GLY A 764 -5.77 -7.69 -8.85
C GLY A 764 -7.05 -8.40 -9.24
N SER A 765 -7.89 -7.72 -10.03
CA SER A 765 -9.07 -8.32 -10.62
C SER A 765 -8.68 -9.18 -11.82
N LEU A 766 -8.92 -10.49 -11.78
CA LEU A 766 -8.58 -11.43 -12.86
C LEU A 766 -9.84 -12.11 -13.40
N ASP A 767 -10.02 -12.09 -14.72
CA ASP A 767 -11.06 -12.88 -15.38
C ASP A 767 -10.75 -14.37 -15.31
N TRP A 768 -11.78 -15.22 -15.38
CA TRP A 768 -11.62 -16.68 -15.45
C TRP A 768 -10.61 -17.13 -16.52
N SER A 769 -10.64 -16.49 -17.70
CA SER A 769 -9.70 -16.79 -18.79
C SER A 769 -8.24 -16.59 -18.39
N ASN A 770 -7.95 -15.68 -17.45
CA ASN A 770 -6.58 -15.37 -17.03
C ASN A 770 -6.13 -16.24 -15.86
N TYR A 771 -6.92 -16.30 -14.80
CA TYR A 771 -6.50 -16.97 -13.56
C TYR A 771 -6.66 -18.49 -13.61
N THR A 772 -7.71 -18.98 -14.25
CA THR A 772 -8.04 -20.41 -14.26
C THR A 772 -7.79 -21.02 -15.62
N GLY A 773 -8.36 -20.43 -16.67
CA GLY A 773 -8.39 -21.01 -18.01
C GLY A 773 -7.13 -20.81 -18.85
N ASP A 774 -6.20 -19.93 -18.45
CA ASP A 774 -4.95 -19.69 -19.19
C ASP A 774 -4.11 -20.97 -19.20
N ARG A 775 -3.66 -21.37 -20.39
CA ARG A 775 -2.95 -22.64 -20.58
C ARG A 775 -1.52 -22.59 -20.05
N GLN A 776 -0.91 -21.41 -19.91
CA GLN A 776 0.46 -21.25 -19.42
C GLN A 776 0.50 -20.75 -17.97
N PHE A 777 -0.35 -19.79 -17.63
CA PHE A 777 -0.35 -19.09 -16.33
C PHE A 777 -1.51 -19.50 -15.41
N GLY A 778 -2.51 -20.22 -15.93
CA GLY A 778 -3.70 -20.62 -15.20
C GLY A 778 -3.59 -22.00 -14.56
N TRP A 779 -4.58 -22.32 -13.72
CA TRP A 779 -4.54 -23.50 -12.84
C TRP A 779 -5.41 -24.67 -13.27
N MET A 780 -6.34 -24.49 -14.23
CA MET A 780 -7.38 -25.49 -14.53
C MET A 780 -6.82 -26.86 -14.97
N GLY A 781 -5.69 -26.86 -15.67
CA GLY A 781 -5.06 -28.08 -16.19
C GLY A 781 -4.32 -28.89 -15.13
N THR A 782 -3.91 -28.27 -14.02
CA THR A 782 -3.00 -28.87 -13.03
C THR A 782 -3.57 -28.99 -11.64
N ARG A 783 -4.54 -28.16 -11.25
CA ARG A 783 -5.12 -28.16 -9.91
C ARG A 783 -6.62 -28.44 -9.95
N PRO A 784 -7.17 -29.13 -8.93
CA PRO A 784 -8.60 -29.17 -8.75
C PRO A 784 -9.10 -27.85 -8.13
N ILE A 785 -10.23 -27.34 -8.60
CA ILE A 785 -10.77 -26.02 -8.24
C ILE A 785 -12.22 -26.18 -7.80
N THR A 786 -12.63 -25.39 -6.79
CA THR A 786 -14.03 -25.18 -6.42
C THR A 786 -14.32 -23.69 -6.33
N ASP A 787 -15.23 -23.23 -7.17
CA ASP A 787 -15.83 -21.90 -7.13
C ASP A 787 -17.24 -22.00 -6.56
N ILE A 788 -17.51 -21.31 -5.45
CA ILE A 788 -18.83 -21.26 -4.81
C ILE A 788 -19.46 -19.90 -5.08
N ILE A 789 -20.52 -19.90 -5.87
CA ILE A 789 -21.32 -18.72 -6.17
C ILE A 789 -22.43 -18.62 -5.11
N VAL A 790 -22.42 -17.52 -4.36
CA VAL A 790 -23.34 -17.27 -3.25
C VAL A 790 -24.45 -16.34 -3.73
N LYS A 791 -25.69 -16.83 -3.72
CA LYS A 791 -26.90 -16.00 -3.92
C LYS A 791 -27.58 -15.79 -2.58
N LEU A 792 -27.47 -14.57 -2.06
CA LEU A 792 -28.06 -14.16 -0.79
C LEU A 792 -28.55 -12.71 -0.89
N ASP A 793 -29.83 -12.52 -0.65
CA ASP A 793 -30.52 -11.25 -0.87
C ASP A 793 -30.04 -10.09 0.01
N VAL A 794 -29.48 -10.38 1.20
CA VAL A 794 -28.93 -9.33 2.09
C VAL A 794 -27.71 -8.62 1.50
N LEU A 795 -27.09 -9.19 0.46
CA LEU A 795 -25.95 -8.60 -0.26
C LEU A 795 -26.39 -7.74 -1.47
N ASP A 796 -27.67 -7.76 -1.82
CA ASP A 796 -28.24 -6.96 -2.92
C ASP A 796 -28.37 -5.47 -2.55
N GLU A 797 -28.74 -4.65 -3.54
CA GLU A 797 -29.00 -3.22 -3.38
C GLU A 797 -30.09 -2.92 -2.35
N TYR A 798 -29.81 -2.05 -1.39
CA TYR A 798 -30.81 -1.39 -0.52
C TYR A 798 -31.17 -0.03 -1.09
N ASN A 799 -32.41 0.39 -0.94
CA ASN A 799 -32.96 1.64 -1.45
C ASN A 799 -33.96 2.26 -0.44
N PHE A 800 -33.49 3.15 0.40
CA PHE A 800 -34.32 3.85 1.40
C PHE A 800 -34.80 5.18 0.80
N ASP A 801 -35.90 5.16 0.05
CA ASP A 801 -36.47 6.32 -0.67
C ASP A 801 -35.46 7.08 -1.56
N GLY A 802 -34.73 6.34 -2.40
CA GLY A 802 -33.72 6.86 -3.31
C GLY A 802 -32.30 6.83 -2.76
N LEU A 803 -32.13 6.63 -1.45
CA LEU A 803 -30.83 6.47 -0.81
C LEU A 803 -30.34 5.03 -0.96
N ARG A 804 -29.57 4.80 -2.02
CA ARG A 804 -29.10 3.45 -2.40
C ARG A 804 -27.82 3.03 -1.67
N ARG A 805 -27.69 1.76 -1.31
CA ARG A 805 -26.48 1.13 -0.73
C ARG A 805 -26.22 -0.21 -1.37
N PHE A 806 -24.95 -0.53 -1.62
CA PHE A 806 -24.53 -1.71 -2.38
C PHE A 806 -23.44 -2.47 -1.62
N PRO A 807 -23.80 -3.46 -0.77
CA PRO A 807 -22.83 -4.23 0.02
C PRO A 807 -21.71 -4.86 -0.82
N LEU A 808 -22.05 -5.42 -2.00
CA LEU A 808 -21.04 -5.99 -2.91
C LEU A 808 -20.10 -4.93 -3.52
N ASN A 809 -20.51 -3.66 -3.65
CA ASN A 809 -19.59 -2.60 -4.06
C ASN A 809 -18.60 -2.27 -2.94
N ALA A 810 -19.06 -2.23 -1.68
CA ALA A 810 -18.18 -2.04 -0.54
C ALA A 810 -17.14 -3.15 -0.45
N LEU A 811 -17.52 -4.40 -0.70
CA LEU A 811 -16.58 -5.53 -0.75
C LEU A 811 -15.55 -5.33 -1.88
N ALA A 812 -16.03 -5.00 -3.08
CA ALA A 812 -15.16 -4.76 -4.21
C ALA A 812 -14.14 -3.63 -3.91
N TYR A 813 -14.57 -2.55 -3.26
CA TYR A 813 -13.71 -1.45 -2.82
C TYR A 813 -12.63 -1.90 -1.81
N GLN A 814 -13.02 -2.68 -0.79
CA GLN A 814 -12.07 -3.18 0.21
C GLN A 814 -11.04 -4.14 -0.41
N LEU A 815 -11.47 -4.95 -1.38
CA LEU A 815 -10.59 -5.85 -2.12
C LEU A 815 -9.66 -5.08 -3.07
N ASP A 816 -10.16 -4.11 -3.85
CA ASP A 816 -9.34 -3.25 -4.72
C ASP A 816 -8.21 -2.60 -3.90
N ARG A 817 -8.55 -2.07 -2.72
CA ARG A 817 -7.60 -1.49 -1.78
C ARG A 817 -6.54 -2.49 -1.32
N MET A 818 -6.95 -3.69 -0.93
CA MET A 818 -6.02 -4.71 -0.43
C MET A 818 -5.14 -5.27 -1.55
N MET A 819 -5.67 -5.44 -2.76
CA MET A 819 -4.90 -5.89 -3.92
C MET A 819 -3.81 -4.88 -4.27
N ALA A 820 -4.10 -3.58 -4.26
CA ALA A 820 -3.11 -2.52 -4.47
C ALA A 820 -1.97 -2.57 -3.42
N ARG A 821 -2.32 -2.72 -2.15
CA ARG A 821 -1.35 -2.87 -1.04
C ARG A 821 -0.48 -4.12 -1.19
N TYR A 822 -1.06 -5.24 -1.62
CA TYR A 822 -0.32 -6.47 -1.86
C TYR A 822 0.70 -6.36 -3.01
N ARG A 823 0.35 -5.64 -4.09
CA ARG A 823 1.24 -5.38 -5.23
C ARG A 823 2.51 -4.64 -4.81
N THR A 824 2.39 -3.67 -3.90
CA THR A 824 3.50 -2.79 -3.46
C THR A 824 4.17 -3.25 -2.16
N GLY A 825 3.55 -4.17 -1.41
CA GLY A 825 4.02 -4.56 -0.08
C GLY A 825 3.99 -3.41 0.92
N ASP A 826 3.00 -2.51 0.79
CA ASP A 826 2.94 -1.21 1.49
C ASP A 826 4.27 -0.46 1.42
N GLY A 827 4.88 -0.44 0.23
CA GLY A 827 6.13 0.26 -0.04
C GLY A 827 7.40 -0.55 0.15
N THR A 828 7.36 -1.73 0.77
CA THR A 828 8.56 -2.57 0.92
C THR A 828 8.92 -3.38 -0.34
N GLY A 829 8.08 -3.29 -1.38
CA GLY A 829 8.23 -4.00 -2.66
C GLY A 829 7.61 -5.40 -2.70
N ALA A 830 7.24 -5.97 -1.54
CA ALA A 830 6.73 -7.34 -1.49
C ALA A 830 5.83 -7.61 -0.28
N THR A 831 4.87 -8.52 -0.47
CA THR A 831 4.08 -9.11 0.60
C THR A 831 4.52 -10.55 0.84
N PHE A 832 4.65 -10.92 2.12
CA PHE A 832 5.06 -12.25 2.52
C PHE A 832 3.97 -12.89 3.38
N ALA A 833 3.46 -14.03 2.93
CA ALA A 833 2.50 -14.81 3.70
C ALA A 833 3.18 -15.41 4.94
N GLY A 834 2.50 -15.36 6.08
CA GLY A 834 2.91 -15.99 7.32
C GLY A 834 1.71 -16.28 8.23
N PRO A 835 1.93 -16.92 9.38
CA PRO A 835 0.84 -17.34 10.29
C PRO A 835 -0.01 -16.18 10.83
N ALA A 836 0.51 -14.96 10.88
CA ALA A 836 -0.21 -13.82 11.40
C ALA A 836 -0.79 -12.88 10.32
N ASN A 837 -0.34 -13.04 9.08
CA ASN A 837 -0.75 -12.24 7.93
C ASN A 837 -0.81 -13.16 6.70
N SER A 838 -2.01 -13.58 6.31
CA SER A 838 -2.24 -14.43 5.14
C SER A 838 -3.29 -13.82 4.20
N CYS A 839 -3.21 -14.21 2.91
CA CYS A 839 -4.20 -13.84 1.89
C CYS A 839 -5.64 -14.12 2.33
N VAL A 840 -5.84 -15.21 3.08
CA VAL A 840 -7.14 -15.68 3.56
C VAL A 840 -7.69 -14.75 4.64
N GLN A 841 -6.85 -14.41 5.62
CA GLN A 841 -7.19 -13.48 6.70
C GLN A 841 -7.55 -12.11 6.14
N ASP A 842 -6.74 -11.58 5.23
CA ASP A 842 -6.96 -10.26 4.63
C ASP A 842 -8.22 -10.24 3.77
N SER A 843 -8.46 -11.33 3.03
CA SER A 843 -9.69 -11.49 2.27
C SER A 843 -10.92 -11.49 3.19
N CYS A 844 -10.91 -12.28 4.28
CA CYS A 844 -12.02 -12.34 5.24
C CYS A 844 -12.25 -11.01 5.97
N GLN A 845 -11.17 -10.32 6.32
CA GLN A 845 -11.20 -9.01 6.94
C GLN A 845 -11.78 -7.96 5.98
N ALA A 846 -11.51 -8.05 4.67
CA ALA A 846 -12.12 -7.21 3.64
C ALA A 846 -13.66 -7.34 3.62
N LEU A 847 -14.16 -8.58 3.68
CA LEU A 847 -15.60 -8.85 3.75
C LEU A 847 -16.25 -8.24 4.99
N TYR A 848 -15.68 -8.51 6.17
CA TYR A 848 -16.20 -7.94 7.42
C TYR A 848 -16.20 -6.40 7.40
N GLN A 849 -15.11 -5.78 6.92
CA GLN A 849 -15.03 -4.32 6.83
C GLN A 849 -16.01 -3.73 5.83
N ALA A 850 -16.25 -4.40 4.70
CA ALA A 850 -17.23 -3.97 3.72
C ALA A 850 -18.66 -3.97 4.27
N LEU A 851 -19.03 -5.01 5.00
CA LEU A 851 -20.33 -5.08 5.66
C LEU A 851 -20.44 -4.02 6.76
N ASN A 852 -19.41 -3.86 7.59
CA ASN A 852 -19.39 -2.86 8.64
C ASN A 852 -19.46 -1.42 8.10
N MET A 853 -18.76 -1.14 7.00
CA MET A 853 -18.82 0.15 6.28
C MET A 853 -20.25 0.42 5.80
N THR A 854 -20.89 -0.56 5.16
CA THR A 854 -22.28 -0.42 4.68
C THR A 854 -23.25 -0.15 5.83
N LEU A 855 -23.13 -0.89 6.94
CA LEU A 855 -23.97 -0.69 8.13
C LEU A 855 -23.72 0.69 8.77
N THR A 856 -22.47 1.10 8.89
CA THR A 856 -22.10 2.42 9.44
C THR A 856 -22.64 3.56 8.57
N GLU A 857 -22.62 3.44 7.24
CA GLU A 857 -23.20 4.42 6.32
C GLU A 857 -24.73 4.51 6.37
N ILE A 858 -25.39 3.43 6.80
CA ILE A 858 -26.84 3.38 7.04
C ILE A 858 -27.14 4.05 8.39
N ASP A 859 -26.44 3.65 9.45
CA ASP A 859 -26.65 4.14 10.81
C ASP A 859 -26.34 5.65 10.95
N ASN A 860 -25.30 6.13 10.27
CA ASN A 860 -24.88 7.54 10.32
C ASN A 860 -25.67 8.45 9.38
N ASN A 861 -26.65 7.93 8.62
CA ASN A 861 -27.47 8.74 7.74
C ASN A 861 -28.85 9.01 8.40
N PRO A 862 -29.13 10.24 8.88
CA PRO A 862 -30.36 10.53 9.61
C PRO A 862 -31.63 10.23 8.80
N GLN A 863 -31.62 10.45 7.48
CA GLN A 863 -32.78 10.19 6.62
C GLN A 863 -33.08 8.69 6.52
N ILE A 864 -32.04 7.85 6.44
CA ILE A 864 -32.21 6.39 6.44
C ILE A 864 -32.69 5.92 7.82
N ALA A 865 -32.13 6.46 8.90
CA ALA A 865 -32.54 6.11 10.26
C ALA A 865 -34.02 6.46 10.52
N ASP A 866 -34.46 7.66 10.15
CA ASP A 866 -35.85 8.10 10.26
C ASP A 866 -36.78 7.21 9.42
N TRP A 867 -36.36 6.88 8.19
CA TRP A 867 -37.11 5.99 7.31
C TRP A 867 -37.28 4.59 7.92
N ILE A 868 -36.20 4.01 8.48
CA ILE A 868 -36.23 2.69 9.12
C ILE A 868 -37.18 2.71 10.33
N ALA A 869 -37.12 3.77 11.14
CA ALA A 869 -38.00 3.95 12.29
C ALA A 869 -39.48 4.07 11.90
N ALA A 870 -39.78 4.75 10.78
CA ALA A 870 -41.13 4.87 10.24
C ALA A 870 -41.64 3.60 9.56
N HIS A 871 -40.74 2.73 9.09
CA HIS A 871 -41.06 1.53 8.31
C HIS A 871 -40.50 0.23 8.92
N PRO A 872 -40.85 -0.13 10.17
CA PRO A 872 -40.25 -1.28 10.86
C PRO A 872 -40.54 -2.64 10.20
N ASN A 873 -41.70 -2.76 9.53
CA ASN A 873 -42.13 -4.00 8.88
C ASN A 873 -41.82 -4.06 7.37
N HIS A 874 -41.16 -3.03 6.82
CA HIS A 874 -40.84 -3.03 5.40
C HIS A 874 -39.78 -4.09 5.08
N PRO A 875 -39.84 -4.80 3.92
CA PRO A 875 -38.89 -5.85 3.57
C PRO A 875 -37.42 -5.44 3.66
N GLN A 876 -37.08 -4.20 3.33
CA GLN A 876 -35.72 -3.67 3.47
C GLN A 876 -35.24 -3.56 4.92
N THR A 877 -36.11 -3.16 5.85
CA THR A 877 -35.78 -3.08 7.28
C THR A 877 -35.52 -4.47 7.85
N GLN A 878 -36.37 -5.44 7.51
CA GLN A 878 -36.17 -6.84 7.91
C GLN A 878 -34.90 -7.44 7.30
N ARG A 879 -34.62 -7.12 6.03
CA ARG A 879 -33.40 -7.57 5.34
C ARG A 879 -32.14 -6.98 5.98
N LEU A 880 -32.18 -5.71 6.38
CA LEU A 880 -31.09 -5.05 7.10
C LEU A 880 -30.80 -5.72 8.45
N GLN A 881 -31.82 -6.12 9.21
CA GLN A 881 -31.63 -6.87 10.46
C GLN A 881 -30.91 -8.20 10.21
N ARG A 882 -31.22 -8.90 9.12
CA ARG A 882 -30.49 -10.12 8.72
C ARG A 882 -29.05 -9.82 8.29
N LEU A 883 -28.80 -8.68 7.62
CA LEU A 883 -27.43 -8.25 7.30
C LEU A 883 -26.59 -8.03 8.57
N VAL A 884 -27.18 -7.42 9.60
CA VAL A 884 -26.52 -7.25 10.92
C VAL A 884 -26.21 -8.61 11.55
N ALA A 885 -27.16 -9.55 11.50
CA ALA A 885 -26.95 -10.91 12.02
C ALA A 885 -25.87 -11.69 11.25
N LEU A 886 -25.84 -11.55 9.92
CA LEU A 886 -24.81 -12.12 9.05
C LEU A 886 -23.43 -11.56 9.42
N ASN A 887 -23.31 -10.23 9.53
CA ASN A 887 -22.05 -9.57 9.87
C ASN A 887 -21.52 -10.02 11.25
N LYS A 888 -22.42 -10.19 12.24
CA LYS A 888 -22.08 -10.75 13.54
C LYS A 888 -21.58 -12.19 13.44
N SER A 889 -22.24 -13.03 12.65
CA SER A 889 -21.84 -14.43 12.46
C SER A 889 -20.45 -14.55 11.81
N ILE A 890 -20.17 -13.72 10.80
CA ILE A 890 -18.85 -13.62 10.15
C ILE A 890 -17.79 -13.18 11.17
N LYS A 891 -18.09 -12.15 11.97
CA LYS A 891 -17.17 -11.65 13.01
C LYS A 891 -16.81 -12.74 14.01
N ASP A 892 -17.82 -13.42 14.56
CA ASP A 892 -17.64 -14.38 15.66
C ASP A 892 -16.85 -15.63 15.22
N GLN A 893 -16.94 -16.01 13.94
CA GLN A 893 -16.28 -17.21 13.41
C GLN A 893 -14.92 -16.94 12.74
N LEU A 894 -14.78 -15.86 11.96
CA LEU A 894 -13.64 -15.69 11.03
C LEU A 894 -12.68 -14.58 11.40
N ILE A 895 -13.15 -13.58 12.16
CA ILE A 895 -12.31 -12.45 12.55
C ILE A 895 -11.65 -12.80 13.90
N PRO A 896 -10.33 -12.60 14.04
CA PRO A 896 -9.65 -12.71 15.33
C PRO A 896 -10.34 -11.83 16.39
N TRP A 897 -10.09 -12.09 17.68
CA TRP A 897 -10.73 -11.36 18.79
C TRP A 897 -10.76 -9.83 18.67
N GLN A 898 -9.84 -9.25 17.90
CA GLN A 898 -9.88 -7.85 17.49
C GLN A 898 -9.58 -7.72 15.99
N THR A 899 -10.23 -6.73 15.36
CA THR A 899 -9.83 -6.27 14.01
C THR A 899 -8.38 -5.80 14.06
N ARG A 900 -7.58 -6.21 13.07
CA ARG A 900 -6.17 -5.80 13.04
C ARG A 900 -6.03 -4.27 12.88
N PRO A 901 -5.05 -3.64 13.54
CA PRO A 901 -4.86 -2.19 13.47
C PRO A 901 -4.70 -1.60 12.06
N ASP A 902 -4.08 -2.34 11.13
CA ASP A 902 -3.85 -1.92 9.74
C ASP A 902 -5.12 -1.88 8.86
N TRP A 903 -6.24 -2.39 9.38
CA TRP A 903 -7.57 -2.27 8.79
C TRP A 903 -8.40 -1.16 9.43
N VAL A 904 -8.05 -0.75 10.66
CA VAL A 904 -8.69 0.36 11.37
C VAL A 904 -8.03 1.69 11.01
N ASP A 905 -6.71 1.69 10.89
CA ASP A 905 -5.89 2.84 10.52
C ASP A 905 -5.20 2.53 9.19
N PRO A 906 -5.60 3.18 8.07
CA PRO A 906 -5.02 2.92 6.75
C PRO A 906 -3.52 3.28 6.68
N TYR A 907 -3.00 4.02 7.65
CA TYR A 907 -1.60 4.42 7.73
C TYR A 907 -0.74 3.50 8.59
N GLN A 908 -1.33 2.47 9.20
CA GLN A 908 -0.56 1.39 9.81
C GLN A 908 -0.37 0.26 8.81
N SER A 909 0.88 -0.08 8.54
CA SER A 909 1.22 -1.24 7.70
C SER A 909 1.64 -2.42 8.56
N LEU A 910 0.87 -3.51 8.48
CA LEU A 910 1.24 -4.83 9.00
C LEU A 910 1.53 -5.83 7.87
N ILE A 911 1.36 -5.43 6.61
CA ILE A 911 1.61 -6.27 5.45
C ILE A 911 3.13 -6.46 5.30
N GLY A 912 3.57 -7.71 5.16
CA GLY A 912 4.99 -8.05 5.03
C GLY A 912 5.77 -8.18 6.35
N THR A 913 5.18 -7.90 7.52
CA THR A 913 5.87 -8.02 8.82
C THR A 913 6.16 -9.46 9.24
N ARG A 914 7.32 -9.72 9.85
CA ARG A 914 7.74 -11.01 10.43
C ARG A 914 7.25 -11.18 11.88
N LEU A 915 7.33 -12.41 12.37
CA LEU A 915 7.27 -12.70 13.80
C LEU A 915 8.34 -11.91 14.58
N ALA A 916 9.56 -11.81 14.04
CA ALA A 916 10.65 -11.07 14.69
C ALA A 916 10.41 -9.55 14.77
N ASP A 917 9.55 -9.00 13.89
CA ASP A 917 9.31 -7.56 13.78
C ASP A 917 8.36 -7.07 14.87
N ARG A 918 7.34 -7.89 15.20
CA ARG A 918 6.38 -7.64 16.29
C ARG A 918 6.00 -8.93 17.03
N PRO A 919 6.91 -9.54 17.80
CA PRO A 919 6.75 -10.91 18.29
C PRO A 919 5.49 -11.15 19.10
N VAL A 920 5.16 -10.24 20.02
CA VAL A 920 3.98 -10.42 20.88
C VAL A 920 2.68 -10.34 20.08
N THR A 921 2.49 -9.29 19.27
CA THR A 921 1.25 -9.15 18.47
C THR A 921 1.15 -10.20 17.38
N THR A 922 2.26 -10.57 16.74
CA THR A 922 2.27 -11.59 15.69
C THR A 922 1.96 -12.98 16.27
N VAL A 923 2.46 -13.32 17.48
CA VAL A 923 2.09 -14.57 18.17
C VAL A 923 0.62 -14.56 18.58
N VAL A 924 0.11 -13.48 19.18
CA VAL A 924 -1.31 -13.36 19.56
C VAL A 924 -2.22 -13.47 18.33
N ASN A 925 -1.88 -12.78 17.24
CA ASN A 925 -2.62 -12.86 15.98
C ASN A 925 -2.55 -14.27 15.38
N ALA A 926 -1.37 -14.91 15.36
CA ALA A 926 -1.23 -16.28 14.87
C ALA A 926 -2.07 -17.29 15.67
N LEU A 927 -2.11 -17.16 17.00
CA LEU A 927 -2.92 -18.02 17.87
C LEU A 927 -4.43 -17.78 17.72
N THR A 928 -4.86 -16.55 17.46
CA THR A 928 -6.29 -16.18 17.37
C THR A 928 -6.87 -16.28 15.97
N SER A 929 -6.03 -16.33 14.93
CA SER A 929 -6.43 -16.38 13.52
C SER A 929 -6.54 -17.79 12.94
N TRP A 930 -6.43 -18.84 13.77
CA TRP A 930 -6.40 -20.22 13.30
C TRP A 930 -7.58 -20.62 12.41
N ARG A 931 -8.76 -20.02 12.62
CA ARG A 931 -9.99 -20.24 11.83
C ARG A 931 -9.93 -19.68 10.40
N SER A 932 -8.99 -18.79 10.12
CA SER A 932 -8.75 -18.19 8.81
C SER A 932 -7.31 -18.41 8.32
N LEU A 933 -6.56 -19.34 8.95
CA LEU A 933 -5.22 -19.71 8.51
C LEU A 933 -5.22 -20.52 7.21
N LEU A 934 -6.17 -21.44 7.08
CA LEU A 934 -6.23 -22.35 5.94
C LEU A 934 -7.32 -21.94 4.94
N PRO A 935 -6.99 -21.91 3.63
CA PRO A 935 -7.94 -21.63 2.55
C PRO A 935 -9.25 -22.42 2.63
N ARG A 936 -9.16 -23.76 2.78
CA ARG A 936 -10.35 -24.61 2.83
C ARG A 936 -11.20 -24.36 4.08
N LEU A 937 -10.57 -24.17 5.24
CA LEU A 937 -11.29 -23.93 6.49
C LEU A 937 -12.10 -22.64 6.42
N ALA A 938 -11.51 -21.56 5.89
CA ALA A 938 -12.21 -20.29 5.72
C ALA A 938 -13.37 -20.39 4.71
N ASN A 939 -13.14 -21.08 3.59
CA ASN A 939 -14.16 -21.31 2.57
C ASN A 939 -15.35 -22.11 3.10
N ASP A 940 -15.08 -23.23 3.78
CA ASP A 940 -16.11 -24.12 4.34
C ASP A 940 -16.92 -23.37 5.41
N SER A 941 -16.24 -22.65 6.31
CA SER A 941 -16.90 -21.85 7.36
C SER A 941 -17.79 -20.76 6.77
N LEU A 942 -17.32 -20.02 5.76
CA LEU A 942 -18.13 -19.01 5.07
C LEU A 942 -19.34 -19.62 4.36
N ALA A 943 -19.14 -20.72 3.63
CA ALA A 943 -20.22 -21.42 2.95
C ALA A 943 -21.29 -21.89 3.95
N GLU A 944 -20.89 -22.44 5.10
CA GLU A 944 -21.82 -22.83 6.16
C GLU A 944 -22.58 -21.64 6.74
N ILE A 945 -21.91 -20.53 7.06
CA ILE A 945 -22.56 -19.29 7.52
C ILE A 945 -23.60 -18.84 6.48
N PHE A 946 -23.23 -18.79 5.20
CA PHE A 946 -24.17 -18.34 4.16
C PHE A 946 -25.39 -19.28 4.04
N LEU A 947 -25.19 -20.60 4.12
CA LEU A 947 -26.30 -21.57 4.12
C LEU A 947 -27.25 -21.36 5.32
N GLU A 948 -26.70 -21.11 6.51
CA GLU A 948 -27.48 -20.82 7.73
C GLU A 948 -28.29 -19.53 7.60
N HIS A 949 -27.77 -18.54 6.89
CA HIS A 949 -28.47 -17.30 6.55
C HIS A 949 -29.38 -17.43 5.31
N GLY A 950 -29.58 -18.66 4.81
CA GLY A 950 -30.56 -18.98 3.76
C GLY A 950 -30.06 -18.78 2.33
N ALA A 951 -28.76 -18.64 2.12
CA ALA A 951 -28.16 -18.48 0.79
C ALA A 951 -28.29 -19.77 -0.05
N SER A 952 -28.53 -19.62 -1.34
CA SER A 952 -28.32 -20.72 -2.30
C SER A 952 -26.87 -20.69 -2.76
N LEU A 953 -26.18 -21.84 -2.71
CA LEU A 953 -24.77 -21.94 -3.10
C LEU A 953 -24.63 -22.79 -4.37
N TRP A 954 -24.01 -22.24 -5.41
CA TRP A 954 -23.74 -22.97 -6.65
C TRP A 954 -22.25 -23.26 -6.75
N LEU A 955 -21.88 -24.54 -6.64
CA LEU A 955 -20.51 -25.01 -6.70
C LEU A 955 -20.17 -25.39 -8.14
N LEU A 956 -19.11 -24.77 -8.67
CA LEU A 956 -18.53 -25.03 -9.96
C LEU A 956 -17.13 -25.63 -9.75
N GLN A 957 -16.96 -26.89 -10.11
CA GLN A 957 -15.74 -27.64 -9.80
C GLN A 957 -15.07 -28.15 -11.07
N THR A 958 -13.74 -28.12 -11.09
CA THR A 958 -12.92 -28.70 -12.16
C THR A 958 -11.85 -29.58 -11.56
N TYR A 959 -11.57 -30.74 -12.16
CA TYR A 959 -10.56 -31.68 -11.66
C TYR A 959 -9.51 -31.94 -12.76
N GLN A 960 -8.56 -31.02 -12.95
CA GLN A 960 -7.50 -31.13 -13.98
C GLN A 960 -8.07 -31.40 -15.39
N VAL A 961 -8.72 -30.39 -15.98
CA VAL A 961 -9.44 -30.51 -17.26
C VAL A 961 -8.73 -29.76 -18.40
N GLY A 962 -9.12 -30.02 -19.65
CA GLY A 962 -8.52 -29.41 -20.85
C GLY A 962 -7.51 -30.30 -21.58
N GLY A 963 -7.18 -31.45 -21.00
CA GLY A 963 -6.40 -32.55 -21.55
C GLY A 963 -6.03 -33.53 -20.44
N TRP A 964 -5.27 -34.57 -20.77
CA TRP A 964 -4.88 -35.62 -19.83
C TRP A 964 -3.37 -35.72 -19.68
N ASP A 965 -2.85 -35.38 -18.50
CA ASP A 965 -1.49 -35.67 -18.07
C ASP A 965 -1.51 -36.82 -17.07
N ARG A 966 -0.79 -37.90 -17.33
CA ARG A 966 -0.77 -39.08 -16.45
C ARG A 966 0.16 -38.94 -15.25
N ASP A 967 1.06 -37.96 -15.26
CA ASP A 967 2.11 -37.82 -14.24
C ASP A 967 1.70 -36.93 -13.05
N ILE A 968 0.52 -36.31 -13.12
CA ILE A 968 -0.06 -35.50 -12.04
C ILE A 968 -1.40 -36.06 -11.58
N GLU A 969 -1.81 -35.77 -10.35
CA GLU A 969 -3.13 -36.16 -9.81
C GLU A 969 -3.74 -35.00 -9.03
N PRO A 970 -5.08 -34.83 -8.99
CA PRO A 970 -5.68 -33.77 -8.21
C PRO A 970 -5.62 -34.11 -6.72
N ILE A 971 -5.17 -33.17 -5.89
CA ILE A 971 -5.17 -33.31 -4.41
C ILE A 971 -6.10 -32.28 -3.78
N ALA A 972 -6.85 -32.68 -2.75
CA ALA A 972 -7.77 -31.78 -2.07
C ALA A 972 -6.97 -30.82 -1.18
N PRO A 973 -7.40 -29.55 -1.03
CA PRO A 973 -6.79 -28.69 -0.03
C PRO A 973 -7.04 -29.27 1.37
N THR A 974 -6.05 -29.14 2.23
CA THR A 974 -6.03 -29.78 3.55
C THR A 974 -7.17 -29.25 4.41
N LYS A 975 -7.92 -30.17 5.01
CA LYS A 975 -8.91 -29.87 6.03
C LYS A 975 -8.30 -30.17 7.40
N LEU A 976 -8.18 -29.16 8.26
CA LEU A 976 -7.88 -29.41 9.68
C LEU A 976 -9.17 -29.79 10.39
N TRP A 977 -9.14 -30.91 11.11
CA TRP A 977 -10.20 -31.31 12.03
C TRP A 977 -10.08 -30.44 13.27
N ILE A 978 -10.95 -29.43 13.40
CA ILE A 978 -11.09 -28.65 14.63
C ILE A 978 -12.56 -28.53 14.98
#